data_AF-A0A9D7DII8-F1
#
_entry.id   AF-A0A9D7DII8-F1
#
_cell.length_a   1.000
_cell.length_b   1.000
_cell.length_c   1.000
_cell.angle_alpha   90.00
_cell.angle_beta   90.00
_cell.angle_gamma   90.00
#
_symmetry.space_group_name_H-M   'P 1'
#
loop_
_entity.id
_entity.type
_entity.pdbx_description
1 polymer ?
#
loop_
_entity_poly.entity_id
_entity_poly.type
_entity_poly.pdbx_seq_one_letter_code
_entity_poly.pdbx_strand_id
1 'polypeptide(L)'
;MYFTPDGHRIRSGGLPSAGLYQKDLIRTVDLTFTQSNYWSLLTTNYNSNTDLAATMVVDGVTYNGVGVQFKGQTSYSMLPGTSQKKSFGVSMDFTHDSLDLMGYQTLNFNNAFEDPSFLREVVYLELIRDHVPAAQANFIHLNINGASWGLYPNVQQINSDFVKQWWFSNDGILWRADRPTGMGSPGWGDGTTAFNNLGPDTTTYKTYYTLKRSEQVQPWDKLVLTCQKLNLLPSGQLADSIDKYIDLDRTLWFLASEIAFSDDDSYVYKGKMDYYHYWDVETGRMTPQEFDGNSVMKNNAVNWSPFYHADNANYPLLNKLLAVPSIRQRYLAHMRTIISEKMQSSSFNALIAEYNSLINAEVQADPKKLYTYTAYTNELTYLQNFITNRRNNLLANSEVAQVAPVISNTYHSVNGTQWQAPVQTDSPLVRTTVTSTNGISSVTLYYSNGLYGRFSKMPMYDDGAHDDGAAGDGVYAANLPASNAASYMRYYVQAAANNAALSVSYDPVGAEHDTYVYQVTYTLMTNPPVRINELMAQNTVTVMDNYSEYSDWVELFNTTGSNVDLSGGWLSDELGDIYKWQFPEGSVIPGNGYMIVWADDDGSQGDNHAGFKLTASGEQVWLTAANGEVMDQITFGEQVSDQGFARVPNGTGPFVIQEPTFNANNNTVAVVEEIGNTIHFAAFPNPVRDQVTFTTDAPVQVVVYDALARRVWEGRVVGRTTIDAFSWDAGSYTVRHEAGAIKLLVTH
;
A
#
# COMPACT_ATOMS: atom_id res chain seq x y z
N MET A 1 1.75 -2.38 2.99
CA MET A 1 2.58 -3.61 2.91
C MET A 1 2.62 -4.31 4.26
N TYR A 2 2.87 -5.62 4.30
CA TYR A 2 2.95 -6.39 5.55
C TYR A 2 3.86 -7.62 5.39
N PHE A 3 4.46 -8.04 6.50
CA PHE A 3 5.17 -9.32 6.60
C PHE A 3 4.16 -10.46 6.73
N THR A 4 4.41 -11.60 6.08
CA THR A 4 3.63 -12.81 6.30
C THR A 4 3.78 -13.29 7.76
N PRO A 5 2.84 -14.09 8.28
CA PRO A 5 2.92 -14.56 9.65
C PRO A 5 4.27 -15.22 9.97
N ASP A 6 4.77 -16.09 9.11
CA ASP A 6 6.08 -16.72 9.26
C ASP A 6 7.30 -15.77 9.17
N GLY A 7 7.09 -14.48 8.89
CA GLY A 7 8.16 -13.48 8.76
C GLY A 7 9.06 -13.65 7.53
N HIS A 8 8.84 -14.66 6.70
CA HIS A 8 9.73 -15.00 5.58
C HIS A 8 9.42 -14.24 4.31
N ARG A 9 8.25 -13.58 4.20
CA ARG A 9 7.87 -12.79 3.03
C ARG A 9 7.33 -11.42 3.41
N ILE A 10 7.48 -10.47 2.49
CA ILE A 10 6.80 -9.19 2.51
C ILE A 10 5.92 -9.07 1.27
N ARG A 11 4.67 -8.64 1.47
CA ARG A 11 3.68 -8.50 0.42
C ARG A 11 2.92 -7.18 0.49
N SER A 12 2.52 -6.66 -0.67
CA SER A 12 1.45 -5.67 -0.82
C SER A 12 0.20 -6.29 -1.44
N GLY A 13 -0.99 -5.92 -0.95
CA GLY A 13 -2.25 -6.50 -1.43
C GLY A 13 -2.59 -7.85 -0.79
N GLY A 14 -3.79 -8.37 -1.07
CA GLY A 14 -4.25 -9.68 -0.55
C GLY A 14 -4.61 -9.73 0.94
N LEU A 15 -4.55 -8.61 1.68
CA LEU A 15 -5.17 -8.54 3.00
C LEU A 15 -6.69 -8.55 2.86
N PRO A 16 -7.40 -9.37 3.66
CA PRO A 16 -8.85 -9.32 3.72
C PRO A 16 -9.33 -7.91 4.06
N SER A 17 -10.38 -7.46 3.39
CA SER A 17 -11.02 -6.20 3.75
C SER A 17 -11.67 -6.33 5.14
N ALA A 18 -11.39 -5.35 6.01
CA ALA A 18 -11.86 -5.29 7.40
C ALA A 18 -12.49 -3.93 7.70
N GLY A 19 -13.08 -3.78 8.89
CA GLY A 19 -13.67 -2.51 9.34
C GLY A 19 -14.87 -2.08 8.48
N LEU A 20 -14.78 -0.89 7.90
CA LEU A 20 -15.85 -0.33 7.05
C LEU A 20 -16.12 -1.20 5.81
N TYR A 21 -15.07 -1.75 5.20
CA TYR A 21 -15.14 -2.54 3.97
C TYR A 21 -15.19 -4.06 4.21
N GLN A 22 -15.52 -4.49 5.43
CA GLN A 22 -15.73 -5.91 5.72
C GLN A 22 -16.79 -6.50 4.77
N LYS A 23 -16.44 -7.60 4.07
CA LYS A 23 -17.21 -8.08 2.90
C LYS A 23 -18.44 -8.92 3.21
N ASP A 24 -18.48 -9.56 4.38
CA ASP A 24 -19.56 -10.46 4.81
C ASP A 24 -20.65 -9.75 5.63
N LEU A 25 -20.63 -8.41 5.67
CA LEU A 25 -21.53 -7.58 6.45
C LEU A 25 -22.11 -6.45 5.60
N ILE A 26 -23.44 -6.29 5.64
CA ILE A 26 -24.13 -5.10 5.13
C ILE A 26 -24.37 -4.16 6.31
N ARG A 27 -23.64 -3.05 6.38
CA ARG A 27 -23.87 -2.03 7.41
C ARG A 27 -25.06 -1.16 7.04
N THR A 28 -25.82 -0.73 8.05
CA THR A 28 -26.87 0.28 7.86
C THR A 28 -26.28 1.67 8.08
N VAL A 29 -26.54 2.58 7.14
CA VAL A 29 -26.17 3.99 7.21
C VAL A 29 -27.45 4.81 7.20
N ASP A 30 -27.71 5.57 8.27
CA ASP A 30 -28.85 6.47 8.37
C ASP A 30 -28.38 7.93 8.18
N LEU A 31 -28.84 8.58 7.12
CA LEU A 31 -28.63 10.02 6.90
C LEU A 31 -29.88 10.82 7.29
N THR A 32 -29.71 11.83 8.13
CA THR A 32 -30.77 12.75 8.54
C THR A 32 -30.42 14.17 8.14
N PHE A 33 -31.27 14.78 7.30
CA PHE A 33 -31.19 16.17 6.90
C PHE A 33 -32.27 16.98 7.63
N THR A 34 -31.87 18.09 8.24
CA THR A 34 -32.83 18.99 8.93
C THR A 34 -33.63 19.85 7.95
N GLN A 35 -33.13 20.05 6.72
CA GLN A 35 -33.79 20.84 5.69
C GLN A 35 -34.91 20.02 5.02
N SER A 36 -36.14 20.50 5.08
CA SER A 36 -37.29 19.82 4.45
C SER A 36 -37.20 19.75 2.92
N ASN A 37 -36.39 20.62 2.30
CA ASN A 37 -36.11 20.66 0.86
C ASN A 37 -34.73 20.06 0.49
N TYR A 38 -34.12 19.23 1.34
CA TYR A 38 -32.78 18.65 1.14
C TYR A 38 -32.56 18.09 -0.27
N TRP A 39 -33.54 17.39 -0.84
CA TRP A 39 -33.42 16.80 -2.18
C TRP A 39 -33.23 17.85 -3.27
N SER A 40 -33.95 18.97 -3.18
CA SER A 40 -33.80 20.09 -4.10
C SER A 40 -32.44 20.74 -3.96
N LEU A 41 -31.95 20.87 -2.72
CA LEU A 41 -30.62 21.42 -2.43
C LEU A 41 -29.53 20.52 -3.00
N LEU A 42 -29.56 19.21 -2.73
CA LEU A 42 -28.62 18.24 -3.30
C LEU A 42 -28.62 18.28 -4.84
N THR A 43 -29.80 18.41 -5.46
CA THR A 43 -29.94 18.51 -6.92
C THR A 43 -29.33 19.81 -7.47
N THR A 44 -29.56 20.95 -6.80
CA THR A 44 -29.00 22.25 -7.21
C THR A 44 -27.48 22.31 -6.97
N ASN A 45 -27.00 21.71 -5.88
CA ASN A 45 -25.61 21.69 -5.49
C ASN A 45 -24.73 20.76 -6.32
N TYR A 46 -25.31 19.83 -7.07
CA TYR A 46 -24.57 18.83 -7.85
C TYR A 46 -23.50 19.45 -8.76
N ASN A 47 -23.84 20.50 -9.51
CA ASN A 47 -22.87 21.11 -10.44
C ASN A 47 -21.75 21.87 -9.73
N SER A 48 -21.98 22.34 -8.49
CA SER A 48 -21.00 23.07 -7.70
C SER A 48 -20.22 22.18 -6.74
N ASN A 49 -20.52 20.87 -6.69
CA ASN A 49 -19.98 19.90 -5.72
C ASN A 49 -20.08 20.43 -4.27
N THR A 50 -21.21 21.07 -3.94
CA THR A 50 -21.40 21.68 -2.62
C THR A 50 -22.09 20.69 -1.68
N ASP A 51 -21.38 20.27 -0.65
CA ASP A 51 -21.92 19.40 0.39
C ASP A 51 -23.10 20.04 1.13
N LEU A 52 -24.08 19.20 1.48
CA LEU A 52 -25.18 19.54 2.36
C LEU A 52 -24.99 18.83 3.70
N ALA A 53 -25.02 19.59 4.79
CA ALA A 53 -24.86 19.04 6.14
C ALA A 53 -25.95 18.01 6.48
N ALA A 54 -25.55 16.88 7.04
CA ALA A 54 -26.42 15.85 7.58
C ALA A 54 -25.90 15.32 8.93
N THR A 55 -26.77 14.64 9.67
CA THR A 55 -26.36 13.72 10.74
C THR A 55 -26.32 12.31 10.16
N MET A 56 -25.22 11.59 10.38
CA MET A 56 -25.09 10.20 9.97
C MET A 56 -25.07 9.29 11.20
N VAL A 57 -25.75 8.15 11.13
CA VAL A 57 -25.64 7.08 12.14
C VAL A 57 -25.19 5.79 11.45
N VAL A 58 -24.15 5.16 12.00
CA VAL A 58 -23.63 3.85 11.55
C VAL A 58 -23.34 3.01 12.79
N ASP A 59 -23.87 1.78 12.83
CA ASP A 59 -23.71 0.86 13.96
C ASP A 59 -24.05 1.46 15.35
N GLY A 60 -25.02 2.39 15.38
CA GLY A 60 -25.45 3.10 16.58
C GLY A 60 -24.55 4.29 16.99
N VAL A 61 -23.45 4.54 16.29
CA VAL A 61 -22.59 5.72 16.50
C VAL A 61 -23.10 6.88 15.67
N THR A 62 -23.24 8.05 16.29
CA THR A 62 -23.76 9.27 15.65
C THR A 62 -22.63 10.23 15.28
N TYR A 63 -22.62 10.65 14.02
CA TYR A 63 -21.69 11.61 13.44
C TYR A 63 -22.47 12.86 13.03
N ASN A 64 -22.30 13.94 13.78
CA ASN A 64 -23.00 15.20 13.53
C ASN A 64 -22.23 16.06 12.54
N GLY A 65 -22.91 16.55 11.51
CA GLY A 65 -22.34 17.53 10.58
C GLY A 65 -21.45 16.93 9.50
N VAL A 66 -21.75 15.72 9.04
CA VAL A 66 -21.14 15.19 7.81
C VAL A 66 -21.66 15.96 6.59
N GLY A 67 -20.84 16.07 5.55
CA GLY A 67 -21.21 16.63 4.26
C GLY A 67 -21.74 15.54 3.35
N VAL A 68 -22.84 15.81 2.64
CA VAL A 68 -23.41 14.87 1.68
C VAL A 68 -23.67 15.56 0.35
N GLN A 69 -23.27 14.93 -0.74
CA GLN A 69 -23.54 15.40 -2.10
C GLN A 69 -23.91 14.27 -3.05
N PHE A 70 -24.59 14.60 -4.15
CA PHE A 70 -24.71 13.68 -5.27
C PHE A 70 -23.38 13.58 -6.01
N LYS A 71 -23.06 12.38 -6.51
CA LYS A 71 -21.85 12.14 -7.31
C LYS A 71 -22.13 11.32 -8.57
N GLY A 72 -21.09 11.20 -9.40
CA GLY A 72 -21.09 10.45 -10.66
C GLY A 72 -21.50 11.31 -11.85
N GLN A 73 -21.03 10.98 -13.05
CA GLN A 73 -21.34 11.71 -14.28
C GLN A 73 -22.48 11.02 -15.05
N THR A 74 -22.22 9.84 -15.62
CA THR A 74 -23.21 9.04 -16.34
C THR A 74 -24.30 8.54 -15.39
N SER A 75 -23.88 8.02 -14.23
CA SER A 75 -24.76 7.51 -13.17
C SER A 75 -25.62 8.58 -12.50
N TYR A 76 -25.35 9.86 -12.75
CA TYR A 76 -26.23 10.97 -12.38
C TYR A 76 -27.14 11.42 -13.54
N SER A 77 -26.55 11.63 -14.72
CA SER A 77 -27.20 12.31 -15.86
C SER A 77 -28.04 11.39 -16.74
N MET A 78 -27.76 10.09 -16.77
CA MET A 78 -28.43 9.11 -17.64
C MET A 78 -29.40 8.19 -16.91
N LEU A 79 -29.75 8.51 -15.66
CA LEU A 79 -30.80 7.78 -14.94
C LEU A 79 -32.16 7.90 -15.64
N PRO A 80 -33.04 6.90 -15.51
CA PRO A 80 -34.44 7.06 -15.90
C PRO A 80 -35.03 8.33 -15.25
N GLY A 81 -35.77 9.14 -16.01
CA GLY A 81 -36.19 10.48 -15.56
C GLY A 81 -37.04 10.53 -14.28
N THR A 82 -37.58 9.40 -13.84
CA THR A 82 -38.33 9.26 -12.58
C THR A 82 -37.50 8.67 -11.43
N SER A 83 -36.26 8.23 -11.69
CA SER A 83 -35.44 7.54 -10.70
C SER A 83 -34.86 8.52 -9.69
N GLN A 84 -34.95 8.13 -8.41
CA GLN A 84 -34.29 8.81 -7.31
C GLN A 84 -33.02 8.09 -6.87
N LYS A 85 -32.65 6.93 -7.43
CA LYS A 85 -31.46 6.17 -7.01
C LYS A 85 -30.17 6.84 -7.50
N LYS A 86 -29.78 7.92 -6.82
CA LYS A 86 -28.55 8.68 -7.04
C LYS A 86 -27.41 8.07 -6.24
N SER A 87 -26.17 8.22 -6.74
CA SER A 87 -24.96 7.94 -5.97
C SER A 87 -24.66 9.10 -5.02
N PHE A 88 -24.11 8.80 -3.86
CA PHE A 88 -23.77 9.78 -2.83
C PHE A 88 -22.28 9.76 -2.52
N GLY A 89 -21.69 10.94 -2.39
CA GLY A 89 -20.42 11.13 -1.68
C GLY A 89 -20.71 11.65 -0.28
N VAL A 90 -19.97 11.15 0.72
CA VAL A 90 -20.07 11.62 2.11
C VAL A 90 -18.68 12.05 2.59
N SER A 91 -18.59 13.28 3.09
CA SER A 91 -17.40 13.89 3.68
C SER A 91 -17.59 13.91 5.20
N MET A 92 -16.82 13.12 5.94
CA MET A 92 -16.94 13.01 7.40
C MET A 92 -16.45 14.28 8.10
N ASP A 93 -15.36 14.83 7.58
CA ASP A 93 -14.62 15.99 8.06
C ASP A 93 -15.28 17.34 7.70
N PHE A 94 -16.49 17.33 7.14
CA PHE A 94 -17.13 18.54 6.60
C PHE A 94 -17.30 19.70 7.60
N THR A 95 -17.60 19.40 8.86
CA THR A 95 -17.74 20.43 9.92
C THR A 95 -16.70 20.32 11.02
N HIS A 96 -15.98 19.21 11.09
CA HIS A 96 -15.01 18.91 12.13
C HIS A 96 -13.93 17.98 11.56
N ASP A 97 -12.69 18.46 11.46
CA ASP A 97 -11.59 17.75 10.80
C ASP A 97 -11.24 16.40 11.45
N SER A 98 -11.62 16.20 12.72
CA SER A 98 -11.35 14.97 13.48
C SER A 98 -12.35 13.84 13.25
N LEU A 99 -13.43 14.06 12.48
CA LEU A 99 -14.43 13.02 12.25
C LEU A 99 -13.95 12.02 11.21
N ASP A 100 -13.85 10.76 11.62
CA ASP A 100 -13.60 9.62 10.73
C ASP A 100 -14.59 8.47 11.02
N LEU A 101 -14.84 7.64 10.01
CA LEU A 101 -15.56 6.39 10.16
C LEU A 101 -14.59 5.22 9.96
N MET A 102 -14.10 4.66 11.07
CA MET A 102 -13.20 3.50 11.07
C MET A 102 -11.92 3.73 10.24
N GLY A 103 -11.36 4.94 10.30
CA GLY A 103 -10.16 5.36 9.58
C GLY A 103 -10.40 5.96 8.20
N TYR A 104 -11.64 6.33 7.86
CA TYR A 104 -11.97 6.92 6.55
C TYR A 104 -12.75 8.24 6.72
N GLN A 105 -12.28 9.28 6.04
CA GLN A 105 -12.94 10.60 6.02
C GLN A 105 -13.88 10.80 4.82
N THR A 106 -13.77 9.97 3.79
CA THR A 106 -14.56 10.10 2.56
C THR A 106 -15.16 8.77 2.15
N LEU A 107 -16.47 8.75 1.85
CA LEU A 107 -17.23 7.54 1.52
C LEU A 107 -17.93 7.68 0.16
N ASN A 108 -17.97 6.60 -0.64
CA ASN A 108 -18.74 6.56 -1.89
C ASN A 108 -19.83 5.49 -1.82
N PHE A 109 -21.08 5.92 -1.92
CA PHE A 109 -22.23 5.03 -2.06
C PHE A 109 -22.72 5.08 -3.51
N ASN A 110 -22.31 4.10 -4.32
CA ASN A 110 -22.62 4.02 -5.75
C ASN A 110 -24.02 3.42 -5.98
N ASN A 111 -24.75 3.90 -6.99
CA ASN A 111 -26.13 3.47 -7.28
C ASN A 111 -26.26 2.23 -8.17
N ALA A 112 -25.15 1.56 -8.51
CA ALA A 112 -25.08 0.43 -9.43
C ALA A 112 -25.67 0.70 -10.84
N PHE A 113 -25.56 1.93 -11.34
CA PHE A 113 -25.94 2.24 -12.72
C PHE A 113 -25.15 1.36 -13.72
N GLU A 114 -25.86 0.82 -14.71
CA GLU A 114 -25.40 -0.17 -15.69
C GLU A 114 -25.04 -1.56 -15.14
N ASP A 115 -25.25 -1.82 -13.85
CA ASP A 115 -25.04 -3.13 -13.24
C ASP A 115 -26.29 -3.68 -12.54
N PRO A 116 -27.12 -4.47 -13.24
CA PRO A 116 -28.28 -5.14 -12.61
C PRO A 116 -27.93 -6.07 -11.46
N SER A 117 -26.68 -6.54 -11.38
CA SER A 117 -26.23 -7.45 -10.33
C SER A 117 -25.83 -6.75 -9.04
N PHE A 118 -25.48 -5.45 -9.08
CA PHE A 118 -24.74 -4.74 -8.04
C PHE A 118 -23.33 -5.31 -7.74
N LEU A 119 -22.92 -6.41 -8.39
CA LEU A 119 -21.73 -7.19 -8.05
C LEU A 119 -20.50 -6.84 -8.88
N ARG A 120 -20.61 -6.22 -10.06
CA ARG A 120 -19.49 -6.14 -11.02
C ARG A 120 -18.24 -5.51 -10.42
N GLU A 121 -18.38 -4.28 -9.94
CA GLU A 121 -17.29 -3.51 -9.37
C GLU A 121 -16.75 -4.19 -8.10
N VAL A 122 -17.65 -4.61 -7.19
CA VAL A 122 -17.28 -5.26 -5.92
C VAL A 122 -16.50 -6.56 -6.15
N VAL A 123 -16.98 -7.41 -7.06
CA VAL A 123 -16.34 -8.70 -7.39
C VAL A 123 -15.03 -8.47 -8.13
N TYR A 124 -14.98 -7.55 -9.08
CA TYR A 124 -13.75 -7.30 -9.83
C TYR A 124 -12.63 -6.78 -8.94
N LEU A 125 -12.92 -5.79 -8.10
CA LEU A 125 -11.97 -5.25 -7.14
C LEU A 125 -11.46 -6.35 -6.18
N GLU A 126 -12.33 -7.22 -5.65
CA GLU A 126 -11.92 -8.37 -4.83
C GLU A 126 -10.96 -9.32 -5.59
N LEU A 127 -11.19 -9.56 -6.88
CA LEU A 127 -10.40 -10.51 -7.66
C LEU A 127 -8.99 -10.00 -7.97
N ILE A 128 -8.80 -8.69 -8.17
CA ILE A 128 -7.52 -8.11 -8.64
C ILE A 128 -6.62 -7.58 -7.52
N ARG A 129 -7.17 -7.33 -6.33
CA ARG A 129 -6.48 -6.74 -5.16
C ARG A 129 -5.36 -7.60 -4.56
N ASP A 130 -5.14 -8.79 -5.08
CA ASP A 130 -3.99 -9.61 -4.71
C ASP A 130 -2.68 -9.05 -5.27
N HIS A 131 -2.74 -8.37 -6.42
CA HIS A 131 -1.56 -7.91 -7.16
C HIS A 131 -1.68 -6.50 -7.75
N VAL A 132 -2.90 -5.98 -7.90
CA VAL A 132 -3.17 -4.64 -8.44
C VAL A 132 -3.62 -3.72 -7.30
N PRO A 133 -3.02 -2.52 -7.17
CA PRO A 133 -3.58 -1.48 -6.32
C PRO A 133 -4.98 -1.09 -6.81
N ALA A 134 -6.00 -1.56 -6.11
CA ALA A 134 -7.41 -1.44 -6.48
C ALA A 134 -8.25 -1.19 -5.22
N ALA A 135 -9.34 -0.43 -5.28
CA ALA A 135 -10.13 -0.01 -4.11
C ALA A 135 -10.77 -1.17 -3.32
N GLN A 136 -10.94 -1.04 -2.01
CA GLN A 136 -11.82 -1.95 -1.24
C GLN A 136 -13.29 -1.67 -1.59
N ALA A 137 -14.13 -2.70 -1.57
CA ALA A 137 -15.56 -2.53 -1.79
C ALA A 137 -16.40 -3.55 -1.02
N ASN A 138 -17.59 -3.12 -0.59
CA ASN A 138 -18.64 -3.96 -0.02
C ASN A 138 -20.02 -3.34 -0.29
N PHE A 139 -21.00 -3.62 0.58
CA PHE A 139 -22.35 -3.10 0.45
C PHE A 139 -22.82 -2.43 1.74
N ILE A 140 -23.64 -1.40 1.60
CA ILE A 140 -24.39 -0.79 2.69
C ILE A 140 -25.88 -0.73 2.37
N HIS A 141 -26.70 -0.72 3.42
CA HIS A 141 -28.09 -0.33 3.35
C HIS A 141 -28.21 1.16 3.72
N LEU A 142 -28.77 1.98 2.84
CA LEU A 142 -28.94 3.40 3.08
C LEU A 142 -30.37 3.72 3.51
N ASN A 143 -30.51 4.49 4.58
CA ASN A 143 -31.74 5.18 4.96
C ASN A 143 -31.53 6.69 4.86
N ILE A 144 -32.54 7.43 4.40
CA ILE A 144 -32.54 8.90 4.42
C ILE A 144 -33.83 9.39 5.05
N ASN A 145 -33.73 10.20 6.11
CA ASN A 145 -34.86 10.73 6.89
C ASN A 145 -35.86 9.64 7.30
N GLY A 146 -35.34 8.48 7.74
CA GLY A 146 -36.13 7.34 8.21
C GLY A 146 -36.79 6.49 7.12
N ALA A 147 -36.61 6.83 5.84
CA ALA A 147 -37.07 6.00 4.73
C ALA A 147 -35.93 5.15 4.17
N SER A 148 -36.20 3.91 3.80
CA SER A 148 -35.21 3.05 3.15
C SER A 148 -34.95 3.47 1.70
N TRP A 149 -33.67 3.52 1.34
CA TRP A 149 -33.15 3.75 0.00
C TRP A 149 -32.49 2.49 -0.59
N GLY A 150 -32.49 1.39 0.18
CA GLY A 150 -32.02 0.08 -0.24
C GLY A 150 -30.51 -0.03 -0.33
N LEU A 151 -30.05 -0.94 -1.17
CA LEU A 151 -28.67 -1.40 -1.25
C LEU A 151 -27.79 -0.45 -2.08
N TYR A 152 -26.57 -0.22 -1.63
CA TYR A 152 -25.56 0.56 -2.35
C TYR A 152 -24.20 -0.15 -2.26
N PRO A 153 -23.51 -0.39 -3.39
CA PRO A 153 -22.08 -0.65 -3.38
C PRO A 153 -21.35 0.50 -2.71
N ASN A 154 -20.58 0.17 -1.68
CA ASN A 154 -19.72 1.09 -0.96
C ASN A 154 -18.29 0.86 -1.42
N VAL A 155 -17.67 1.86 -2.05
CA VAL A 155 -16.37 1.72 -2.70
C VAL A 155 -15.39 2.73 -2.13
N GLN A 156 -14.21 2.24 -1.74
CA GLN A 156 -13.13 3.06 -1.22
C GLN A 156 -12.71 4.12 -2.24
N GLN A 157 -12.57 5.36 -1.76
CA GLN A 157 -12.04 6.43 -2.59
C GLN A 157 -10.53 6.24 -2.79
N ILE A 158 -10.04 6.54 -3.99
CA ILE A 158 -8.61 6.60 -4.27
C ILE A 158 -8.09 7.95 -3.76
N ASN A 159 -7.67 7.96 -2.49
CA ASN A 159 -7.16 9.12 -1.75
C ASN A 159 -5.87 8.73 -0.97
N SER A 160 -5.45 9.55 -0.01
CA SER A 160 -4.29 9.27 0.84
C SER A 160 -4.44 7.99 1.67
N ASP A 161 -5.63 7.67 2.19
CA ASP A 161 -5.87 6.44 2.95
C ASP A 161 -5.68 5.20 2.07
N PHE A 162 -6.13 5.27 0.82
CA PHE A 162 -5.86 4.22 -0.16
C PHE A 162 -4.36 4.07 -0.39
N VAL A 163 -3.62 5.17 -0.62
CA VAL A 163 -2.17 5.13 -0.87
C VAL A 163 -1.42 4.50 0.32
N LYS A 164 -1.77 4.86 1.56
CA LYS A 164 -1.18 4.30 2.79
C LYS A 164 -1.29 2.76 2.87
N GLN A 165 -2.25 2.13 2.19
CA GLN A 165 -2.37 0.67 2.18
C GLN A 165 -1.33 -0.03 1.30
N TRP A 166 -0.90 0.65 0.23
CA TRP A 166 -0.19 0.03 -0.90
C TRP A 166 1.29 0.42 -1.02
N TRP A 167 1.69 1.57 -0.45
CA TRP A 167 3.05 2.11 -0.48
C TRP A 167 3.61 2.33 0.94
N PHE A 168 4.93 2.56 1.05
CA PHE A 168 5.59 2.82 2.33
C PHE A 168 5.29 4.23 2.83
N SER A 169 5.35 5.21 1.94
CA SER A 169 4.92 6.58 2.19
C SER A 169 3.72 6.94 1.32
N ASN A 170 3.01 7.97 1.75
CA ASN A 170 1.97 8.60 0.96
C ASN A 170 2.45 9.90 0.31
N ASP A 171 3.73 10.28 0.35
CA ASP A 171 4.22 11.60 -0.09
C ASP A 171 4.45 11.73 -1.62
N GLY A 172 3.94 10.75 -2.36
CA GLY A 172 3.97 10.72 -3.81
C GLY A 172 2.95 11.66 -4.47
N ILE A 173 2.63 11.33 -5.72
CA ILE A 173 1.77 12.17 -6.55
C ILE A 173 0.66 11.31 -7.16
N LEU A 174 -0.58 11.75 -7.03
CA LEU A 174 -1.75 11.05 -7.53
C LEU A 174 -2.44 11.86 -8.63
N TRP A 175 -2.60 11.25 -9.80
CA TRP A 175 -3.41 11.78 -10.89
C TRP A 175 -4.52 10.84 -11.26
N ARG A 176 -5.58 11.41 -11.84
CA ARG A 176 -6.56 10.67 -12.63
C ARG A 176 -6.33 10.99 -14.11
N ALA A 177 -6.37 9.97 -14.95
CA ALA A 177 -6.47 10.13 -16.39
C ALA A 177 -7.94 10.30 -16.77
N ASP A 178 -8.45 11.52 -16.81
CA ASP A 178 -9.90 11.79 -16.97
C ASP A 178 -10.29 12.70 -18.14
N ARG A 179 -9.32 13.29 -18.87
CA ARG A 179 -9.56 14.27 -19.97
C ARG A 179 -10.40 15.50 -19.54
N PRO A 180 -10.43 16.61 -20.32
CA PRO A 180 -11.20 17.77 -19.89
C PRO A 180 -12.70 17.50 -20.07
N THR A 181 -13.53 18.14 -19.24
CA THR A 181 -14.98 17.89 -19.06
C THR A 181 -15.79 17.64 -20.35
N GLY A 182 -16.57 16.56 -20.41
CA GLY A 182 -17.48 16.23 -21.52
C GLY A 182 -18.03 14.80 -21.46
N MET A 183 -18.92 14.42 -22.39
CA MET A 183 -19.46 13.05 -22.51
C MET A 183 -18.68 12.28 -23.57
N GLY A 184 -18.04 11.18 -23.18
CA GLY A 184 -17.12 10.42 -24.03
C GLY A 184 -17.79 9.54 -25.07
N SER A 185 -17.15 9.43 -26.24
CA SER A 185 -17.49 8.50 -27.33
C SER A 185 -16.26 7.60 -27.59
N PRO A 186 -16.36 6.41 -28.21
CA PRO A 186 -15.19 5.58 -28.49
C PRO A 186 -14.08 6.36 -29.23
N GLY A 187 -12.85 6.35 -28.69
CA GLY A 187 -11.69 7.09 -29.23
C GLY A 187 -11.53 8.54 -28.70
N TRP A 188 -12.49 9.04 -27.93
CA TRP A 188 -12.31 10.22 -27.10
C TRP A 188 -11.26 9.87 -26.05
N GLY A 189 -10.11 10.54 -25.94
CA GLY A 189 -9.00 10.00 -25.12
C GLY A 189 -7.78 9.54 -25.91
N ASP A 190 -7.99 9.21 -27.18
CA ASP A 190 -6.99 8.46 -27.94
C ASP A 190 -5.70 9.25 -28.15
N GLY A 191 -4.57 8.61 -27.82
CA GLY A 191 -3.23 9.14 -27.98
C GLY A 191 -2.82 10.23 -26.99
N THR A 192 -3.56 10.50 -25.91
CA THR A 192 -3.12 11.50 -24.90
C THR A 192 -3.26 11.12 -23.43
N THR A 193 -4.24 10.29 -23.05
CA THR A 193 -4.45 9.87 -21.65
C THR A 193 -3.84 8.52 -21.29
N ALA A 194 -3.11 7.90 -22.22
CA ALA A 194 -2.58 6.54 -22.07
C ALA A 194 -1.06 6.51 -21.80
N PHE A 195 -0.50 7.48 -21.08
CA PHE A 195 0.95 7.70 -20.97
C PHE A 195 1.67 8.01 -22.31
N ASN A 196 0.99 8.65 -23.24
CA ASN A 196 1.61 9.09 -24.50
C ASN A 196 2.61 10.25 -24.26
N ASN A 197 3.68 10.30 -25.06
CA ASN A 197 4.56 11.46 -25.08
C ASN A 197 3.92 12.61 -25.84
N LEU A 198 3.54 13.68 -25.13
CA LEU A 198 2.91 14.88 -25.68
C LEU A 198 3.91 16.04 -25.86
N GLY A 199 5.20 15.79 -25.64
CA GLY A 199 6.26 16.79 -25.61
C GLY A 199 6.67 17.17 -24.19
N PRO A 200 7.61 18.11 -24.03
CA PRO A 200 8.13 18.53 -22.73
C PRO A 200 7.22 19.52 -21.97
N ASP A 201 6.20 20.08 -22.62
CA ASP A 201 5.33 21.10 -22.02
C ASP A 201 4.27 20.47 -21.11
N THR A 202 4.39 20.71 -19.80
CA THR A 202 3.46 20.20 -18.78
C THR A 202 2.02 20.69 -18.97
N THR A 203 1.79 21.83 -19.62
CA THR A 203 0.42 22.35 -19.85
C THR A 203 -0.39 21.44 -20.75
N THR A 204 0.26 20.72 -21.66
CA THR A 204 -0.39 19.74 -22.54
C THR A 204 -0.95 18.57 -21.74
N TYR A 205 -0.23 18.11 -20.71
CA TYR A 205 -0.67 17.04 -19.83
C TYR A 205 -1.81 17.48 -18.90
N LYS A 206 -1.78 18.72 -18.39
CA LYS A 206 -2.84 19.29 -17.54
C LYS A 206 -4.22 19.33 -18.22
N THR A 207 -4.26 19.25 -19.54
CA THR A 207 -5.52 19.16 -20.29
C THR A 207 -6.17 17.79 -20.12
N TYR A 208 -5.38 16.74 -19.93
CA TYR A 208 -5.80 15.36 -20.06
C TYR A 208 -5.81 14.58 -18.75
N TYR A 209 -5.10 15.08 -17.75
CA TYR A 209 -5.01 14.47 -16.45
C TYR A 209 -5.43 15.50 -15.40
N THR A 210 -6.11 15.04 -14.36
CA THR A 210 -6.41 15.84 -13.17
C THR A 210 -5.45 15.46 -12.06
N LEU A 211 -4.70 16.44 -11.55
CA LEU A 211 -3.92 16.26 -10.33
C LEU A 211 -4.88 16.17 -9.15
N LYS A 212 -4.84 15.05 -8.41
CA LYS A 212 -5.69 14.80 -7.25
C LYS A 212 -4.98 15.14 -5.95
N ARG A 213 -3.68 14.87 -5.87
CA ARG A 213 -2.83 15.20 -4.73
C ARG A 213 -1.35 15.24 -5.11
N SER A 214 -0.57 16.07 -4.43
CA SER A 214 0.89 16.06 -4.47
C SER A 214 1.49 16.74 -3.24
N GLU A 215 2.55 16.16 -2.69
CA GLU A 215 3.47 16.85 -1.75
C GLU A 215 4.73 17.36 -2.46
N GLN A 216 4.80 17.27 -3.79
CA GLN A 216 5.99 17.53 -4.60
C GLN A 216 5.89 18.91 -5.28
N VAL A 217 7.00 19.65 -5.34
CA VAL A 217 7.03 21.03 -5.90
C VAL A 217 6.71 21.06 -7.40
N GLN A 218 7.11 20.02 -8.14
CA GLN A 218 6.94 19.94 -9.61
C GLN A 218 6.31 18.60 -10.02
N PRO A 219 5.02 18.37 -9.72
CA PRO A 219 4.42 17.06 -9.91
C PRO A 219 4.42 16.64 -11.37
N TRP A 220 4.03 17.56 -12.26
CA TRP A 220 3.84 17.31 -13.68
C TRP A 220 5.10 16.85 -14.43
N ASP A 221 6.29 17.25 -13.96
CA ASP A 221 7.55 16.88 -14.59
C ASP A 221 7.81 15.37 -14.48
N LYS A 222 7.36 14.74 -13.39
CA LYS A 222 7.46 13.29 -13.20
C LYS A 222 6.58 12.54 -14.22
N LEU A 223 5.35 13.00 -14.44
CA LEU A 223 4.45 12.42 -15.45
C LEU A 223 5.02 12.58 -16.87
N VAL A 224 5.51 13.78 -17.22
CA VAL A 224 6.17 14.06 -18.50
C VAL A 224 7.35 13.11 -18.71
N LEU A 225 8.22 12.97 -17.71
CA LEU A 225 9.40 12.11 -17.76
C LEU A 225 9.00 10.64 -17.98
N THR A 226 8.04 10.11 -17.22
CA THR A 226 7.55 8.73 -17.39
C THR A 226 7.02 8.51 -18.80
N CYS A 227 6.20 9.43 -19.32
CA CYS A 227 5.67 9.33 -20.68
C CYS A 227 6.79 9.37 -21.72
N GLN A 228 7.76 10.28 -21.60
CA GLN A 228 8.90 10.35 -22.50
C GLN A 228 9.72 9.06 -22.49
N LYS A 229 10.02 8.51 -21.31
CA LYS A 229 10.84 7.29 -21.19
C LYS A 229 10.14 6.07 -21.76
N LEU A 230 8.85 5.89 -21.48
CA LEU A 230 8.06 4.80 -22.05
C LEU A 230 8.04 4.85 -23.59
N ASN A 231 7.84 6.05 -24.17
CA ASN A 231 7.64 6.18 -25.62
C ASN A 231 8.98 6.23 -26.40
N LEU A 232 10.01 6.87 -25.84
CA LEU A 232 11.25 7.20 -26.57
C LEU A 232 12.41 6.23 -26.29
N LEU A 233 12.38 5.43 -25.21
CA LEU A 233 13.41 4.41 -25.01
C LEU A 233 13.42 3.42 -26.20
N PRO A 234 14.59 3.10 -26.76
CA PRO A 234 14.71 2.06 -27.78
C PRO A 234 14.23 0.71 -27.24
N SER A 235 13.53 -0.07 -28.07
CA SER A 235 12.94 -1.34 -27.63
C SER A 235 13.97 -2.31 -27.02
N GLY A 236 15.20 -2.31 -27.53
CA GLY A 236 16.30 -3.14 -26.99
C GLY A 236 16.84 -2.71 -25.62
N GLN A 237 16.47 -1.54 -25.11
CA GLN A 237 16.87 -1.04 -23.79
C GLN A 237 15.72 -1.06 -22.78
N LEU A 238 14.49 -1.27 -23.24
CA LEU A 238 13.30 -1.10 -22.42
C LEU A 238 13.28 -2.08 -21.24
N ALA A 239 13.67 -3.35 -21.47
CA ALA A 239 13.73 -4.40 -20.44
C ALA A 239 14.63 -4.05 -19.23
N ASP A 240 15.71 -3.29 -19.45
CA ASP A 240 16.72 -3.01 -18.42
C ASP A 240 16.64 -1.57 -17.87
N SER A 241 15.72 -0.75 -18.38
CA SER A 241 15.67 0.69 -18.04
C SER A 241 14.29 1.25 -17.72
N ILE A 242 13.20 0.60 -18.15
CA ILE A 242 11.85 1.14 -17.91
C ILE A 242 11.44 1.03 -16.43
N ASP A 243 12.00 0.04 -15.72
CA ASP A 243 11.83 -0.22 -14.29
C ASP A 243 12.30 0.94 -13.39
N LYS A 244 13.02 1.92 -13.95
CA LYS A 244 13.42 3.16 -13.26
C LYS A 244 12.33 4.22 -13.21
N TYR A 245 11.29 4.10 -14.05
CA TYR A 245 10.28 5.13 -14.23
C TYR A 245 8.86 4.60 -14.03
N ILE A 246 8.67 3.29 -14.16
CA ILE A 246 7.40 2.59 -14.02
C ILE A 246 7.62 1.37 -13.14
N ASP A 247 6.68 1.10 -12.24
CA ASP A 247 6.57 -0.18 -11.57
C ASP A 247 6.08 -1.20 -12.60
N LEU A 248 7.05 -1.83 -13.28
CA LEU A 248 6.77 -2.68 -14.43
C LEU A 248 5.84 -3.83 -14.05
N ASP A 249 6.07 -4.43 -12.89
CA ASP A 249 5.33 -5.60 -12.45
C ASP A 249 3.86 -5.29 -12.18
N ARG A 250 3.56 -4.30 -11.32
CA ARG A 250 2.18 -3.86 -11.06
C ARG A 250 1.48 -3.36 -12.31
N THR A 251 2.23 -2.72 -13.22
CA THR A 251 1.70 -2.29 -14.52
C THR A 251 1.25 -3.49 -15.35
N LEU A 252 2.02 -4.58 -15.40
CA LEU A 252 1.64 -5.78 -16.15
C LEU A 252 0.48 -6.53 -15.48
N TRP A 253 0.42 -6.58 -14.15
CA TRP A 253 -0.74 -7.10 -13.41
C TRP A 253 -2.02 -6.30 -13.67
N PHE A 254 -1.92 -4.98 -13.71
CA PHE A 254 -3.01 -4.08 -14.08
C PHE A 254 -3.51 -4.41 -15.50
N LEU A 255 -2.62 -4.38 -16.50
CA LEU A 255 -2.99 -4.69 -17.89
C LEU A 255 -3.57 -6.11 -18.07
N ALA A 256 -3.03 -7.10 -17.35
CA ALA A 256 -3.52 -8.47 -17.43
C ALA A 256 -4.91 -8.60 -16.81
N SER A 257 -5.17 -7.92 -15.69
CA SER A 257 -6.48 -7.88 -15.03
C SER A 257 -7.54 -7.23 -15.90
N GLU A 258 -7.23 -6.05 -16.45
CA GLU A 258 -8.07 -5.30 -17.38
C GLU A 258 -8.54 -6.16 -18.55
N ILE A 259 -7.60 -6.86 -19.21
CA ILE A 259 -7.89 -7.74 -20.34
C ILE A 259 -8.62 -9.01 -19.89
N ALA A 260 -8.23 -9.61 -18.76
CA ALA A 260 -8.80 -10.87 -18.28
C ALA A 260 -10.28 -10.72 -17.93
N PHE A 261 -10.65 -9.63 -17.26
CA PHE A 261 -12.02 -9.34 -16.85
C PHE A 261 -12.78 -8.43 -17.82
N SER A 262 -12.13 -8.03 -18.92
CA SER A 262 -12.71 -7.20 -19.97
C SER A 262 -13.24 -5.87 -19.45
N ASP A 263 -12.37 -5.12 -18.76
CA ASP A 263 -12.65 -3.74 -18.39
C ASP A 263 -12.76 -2.87 -19.64
N ASP A 264 -13.96 -2.37 -19.94
CA ASP A 264 -14.23 -1.56 -21.10
C ASP A 264 -14.30 -0.05 -20.81
N ASP A 265 -13.94 0.39 -19.60
CA ASP A 265 -13.99 1.80 -19.21
C ASP A 265 -12.75 2.26 -18.43
N SER A 266 -11.61 1.65 -18.73
CA SER A 266 -10.31 1.97 -18.12
C SER A 266 -9.22 2.09 -19.20
N TYR A 267 -7.95 1.80 -18.88
CA TYR A 267 -6.82 2.01 -19.79
C TYR A 267 -6.96 1.26 -21.13
N VAL A 268 -7.50 0.03 -21.11
CA VAL A 268 -7.47 -0.86 -22.28
C VAL A 268 -8.54 -0.55 -23.33
N TYR A 269 -9.55 0.27 -23.02
CA TYR A 269 -10.63 0.60 -23.95
C TYR A 269 -11.13 2.05 -23.79
N LYS A 270 -12.23 2.39 -24.48
CA LYS A 270 -13.02 3.63 -24.36
C LYS A 270 -12.23 4.90 -24.01
N GLY A 271 -11.16 5.16 -24.78
CA GLY A 271 -10.38 6.39 -24.62
C GLY A 271 -9.14 6.30 -23.76
N LYS A 272 -8.82 5.15 -23.19
CA LYS A 272 -7.67 4.97 -22.29
C LYS A 272 -7.70 6.02 -21.18
N MET A 273 -8.82 6.09 -20.48
CA MET A 273 -9.05 7.05 -19.41
C MET A 273 -9.74 6.33 -18.25
N ASP A 274 -10.21 7.08 -17.27
CA ASP A 274 -10.92 6.57 -16.10
C ASP A 274 -10.11 5.59 -15.25
N TYR A 275 -8.80 5.78 -15.24
CA TYR A 275 -7.88 5.11 -14.33
C TYR A 275 -7.01 6.12 -13.58
N TYR A 276 -6.43 5.71 -12.46
CA TYR A 276 -5.52 6.54 -11.66
C TYR A 276 -4.07 6.13 -11.91
N HIS A 277 -3.14 7.00 -11.56
CA HIS A 277 -1.76 6.59 -11.38
C HIS A 277 -1.06 7.34 -10.26
N TYR A 278 -0.21 6.61 -9.56
CA TYR A 278 0.58 7.12 -8.46
C TYR A 278 2.07 7.05 -8.78
N TRP A 279 2.74 8.19 -8.59
CA TRP A 279 4.19 8.25 -8.58
C TRP A 279 4.67 8.10 -7.14
N ASP A 280 5.41 7.03 -6.88
CA ASP A 280 5.94 6.66 -5.57
C ASP A 280 7.28 7.35 -5.33
N VAL A 281 7.39 8.11 -4.23
CA VAL A 281 8.60 8.88 -3.90
C VAL A 281 9.78 7.96 -3.54
N GLU A 282 9.51 6.84 -2.87
CA GLU A 282 10.56 5.90 -2.41
C GLU A 282 11.28 5.21 -3.56
N THR A 283 10.58 4.98 -4.67
CA THR A 283 11.14 4.26 -5.82
C THR A 283 11.32 5.14 -7.05
N GLY A 284 10.69 6.31 -7.09
CA GLY A 284 10.62 7.18 -8.26
C GLY A 284 9.78 6.60 -9.41
N ARG A 285 8.94 5.59 -9.15
CA ARG A 285 8.23 4.82 -10.18
C ARG A 285 6.74 5.14 -10.23
N MET A 286 6.21 5.18 -11.45
CA MET A 286 4.78 5.34 -11.71
C MET A 286 4.05 3.99 -11.69
N THR A 287 2.87 3.94 -11.08
CA THR A 287 1.99 2.76 -11.05
C THR A 287 0.58 3.12 -11.50
N PRO A 288 0.02 2.52 -12.57
CA PRO A 288 -1.40 2.66 -12.90
C PRO A 288 -2.28 1.90 -11.91
N GLN A 289 -3.49 2.39 -11.71
CA GLN A 289 -4.44 1.89 -10.71
C GLN A 289 -5.84 1.82 -11.31
N GLU A 290 -6.55 0.77 -10.91
CA GLU A 290 -7.91 0.52 -11.35
C GLU A 290 -8.92 1.47 -10.68
N PHE A 291 -9.90 1.95 -11.45
CA PHE A 291 -10.98 2.83 -11.00
C PHE A 291 -12.25 2.63 -11.83
N ASP A 292 -13.41 2.68 -11.16
CA ASP A 292 -14.75 2.60 -11.80
C ASP A 292 -14.99 1.31 -12.61
N GLY A 293 -14.50 0.18 -12.10
CA GLY A 293 -14.68 -1.16 -12.68
C GLY A 293 -16.12 -1.71 -12.63
N ASN A 294 -17.15 -0.86 -12.68
CA ASN A 294 -18.54 -1.27 -12.89
C ASN A 294 -18.80 -1.77 -14.32
N SER A 295 -17.88 -1.49 -15.24
CA SER A 295 -17.98 -1.75 -16.67
C SER A 295 -17.29 -3.04 -17.15
N VAL A 296 -16.94 -3.92 -16.23
CA VAL A 296 -16.30 -5.21 -16.50
C VAL A 296 -17.27 -6.36 -16.85
N MET A 297 -16.70 -7.46 -17.31
CA MET A 297 -17.38 -8.74 -17.53
C MET A 297 -18.55 -8.64 -18.53
N LYS A 298 -18.46 -7.72 -19.49
CA LYS A 298 -19.45 -7.52 -20.55
C LYS A 298 -19.17 -8.39 -21.79
N ASN A 299 -20.22 -8.86 -22.46
CA ASN A 299 -20.14 -9.85 -23.54
C ASN A 299 -19.57 -9.25 -24.83
N ASN A 300 -19.67 -7.93 -25.01
CA ASN A 300 -19.07 -7.18 -26.12
C ASN A 300 -17.53 -7.34 -26.17
N ALA A 301 -16.90 -7.71 -25.05
CA ALA A 301 -15.45 -7.81 -24.92
C ALA A 301 -14.94 -9.25 -24.64
N VAL A 302 -15.83 -10.27 -24.66
CA VAL A 302 -15.47 -11.68 -24.37
C VAL A 302 -14.40 -12.26 -25.30
N ASN A 303 -14.27 -11.71 -26.52
CA ASN A 303 -13.36 -12.17 -27.56
C ASN A 303 -12.04 -11.39 -27.63
N TRP A 304 -11.75 -10.50 -26.67
CA TRP A 304 -10.48 -9.78 -26.65
C TRP A 304 -9.30 -10.76 -26.57
N SER A 305 -8.38 -10.66 -27.51
CA SER A 305 -7.10 -11.38 -27.42
C SER A 305 -6.39 -11.02 -26.10
N PRO A 306 -5.58 -11.93 -25.51
CA PRO A 306 -4.66 -11.56 -24.43
C PRO A 306 -3.73 -10.40 -24.79
N PHE A 307 -3.62 -10.03 -26.08
CA PHE A 307 -2.78 -8.94 -26.58
C PHE A 307 -3.62 -7.84 -27.24
N TYR A 308 -4.86 -7.65 -26.80
CA TYR A 308 -5.71 -6.58 -27.30
C TYR A 308 -4.96 -5.24 -27.26
N HIS A 309 -4.94 -4.52 -28.39
CA HIS A 309 -4.20 -3.27 -28.61
C HIS A 309 -2.66 -3.30 -28.46
N ALA A 310 -2.02 -4.46 -28.39
CA ALA A 310 -0.55 -4.56 -28.38
C ALA A 310 0.11 -4.06 -29.69
N ASP A 311 -0.63 -3.92 -30.77
CA ASP A 311 -0.17 -3.38 -32.06
C ASP A 311 -0.51 -1.90 -32.27
N ASN A 312 -1.16 -1.25 -31.29
CA ASN A 312 -1.61 0.13 -31.40
C ASN A 312 -0.70 1.08 -30.60
N ALA A 313 0.04 1.93 -31.31
CA ALA A 313 0.97 2.91 -30.71
C ALA A 313 0.32 3.91 -29.74
N ASN A 314 -1.00 4.11 -29.83
CA ASN A 314 -1.72 4.96 -28.88
C ASN A 314 -1.94 4.27 -27.52
N TYR A 315 -1.55 3.00 -27.35
CA TYR A 315 -1.54 2.26 -26.08
C TYR A 315 -0.09 1.91 -25.69
N PRO A 316 0.77 2.89 -25.35
CA PRO A 316 2.20 2.65 -25.22
C PRO A 316 2.54 1.62 -24.13
N LEU A 317 1.77 1.47 -23.04
CA LEU A 317 2.01 0.38 -22.08
C LEU A 317 1.82 -1.00 -22.72
N LEU A 318 0.80 -1.20 -23.55
CA LEU A 318 0.60 -2.50 -24.25
C LEU A 318 1.59 -2.63 -25.42
N ASN A 319 1.68 -1.60 -26.25
CA ASN A 319 2.42 -1.65 -27.50
C ASN A 319 3.94 -1.71 -27.31
N LYS A 320 4.50 -0.89 -26.41
CA LYS A 320 5.95 -0.85 -26.20
C LYS A 320 6.41 -2.00 -25.31
N LEU A 321 5.70 -2.26 -24.20
CA LEU A 321 6.11 -3.29 -23.24
C LEU A 321 5.94 -4.70 -23.82
N LEU A 322 4.80 -5.01 -24.44
CA LEU A 322 4.55 -6.37 -24.96
C LEU A 322 5.27 -6.68 -26.27
N ALA A 323 5.93 -5.69 -26.89
CA ALA A 323 6.87 -5.90 -27.99
C ALA A 323 8.24 -6.43 -27.52
N VAL A 324 8.54 -6.36 -26.21
CA VAL A 324 9.77 -6.88 -25.62
C VAL A 324 9.53 -8.32 -25.15
N PRO A 325 10.22 -9.34 -25.71
CA PRO A 325 9.90 -10.74 -25.42
C PRO A 325 9.91 -11.11 -23.94
N SER A 326 10.89 -10.64 -23.16
CA SER A 326 10.99 -10.94 -21.73
C SER A 326 9.84 -10.31 -20.92
N ILE A 327 9.47 -9.07 -21.23
CA ILE A 327 8.34 -8.38 -20.58
C ILE A 327 7.01 -9.05 -20.96
N ARG A 328 6.85 -9.46 -22.22
CA ARG A 328 5.69 -10.23 -22.69
C ARG A 328 5.55 -11.56 -21.96
N GLN A 329 6.65 -12.26 -21.68
CA GLN A 329 6.60 -13.49 -20.89
C GLN A 329 6.21 -13.26 -19.44
N ARG A 330 6.66 -12.15 -18.82
CA ARG A 330 6.20 -11.75 -17.48
C ARG A 330 4.69 -11.46 -17.46
N TYR A 331 4.21 -10.66 -18.42
CA TYR A 331 2.77 -10.42 -18.62
C TYR A 331 1.96 -11.73 -18.75
N LEU A 332 2.45 -12.67 -19.55
CA LEU A 332 1.80 -13.96 -19.74
C LEU A 332 1.85 -14.83 -18.48
N ALA A 333 2.88 -14.70 -17.63
CA ALA A 333 2.92 -15.37 -16.34
C ALA A 333 1.79 -14.86 -15.43
N HIS A 334 1.62 -13.54 -15.32
CA HIS A 334 0.51 -12.93 -14.57
C HIS A 334 -0.85 -13.36 -15.14
N MET A 335 -1.02 -13.33 -16.46
CA MET A 335 -2.25 -13.79 -17.12
C MET A 335 -2.56 -15.26 -16.79
N ARG A 336 -1.55 -16.15 -16.82
CA ARG A 336 -1.73 -17.55 -16.41
C ARG A 336 -2.16 -17.67 -14.94
N THR A 337 -1.57 -16.87 -14.05
CA THR A 337 -1.94 -16.83 -12.63
C THR A 337 -3.39 -16.38 -12.42
N ILE A 338 -3.81 -15.27 -13.06
CA ILE A 338 -5.21 -14.80 -13.01
C ILE A 338 -6.16 -15.90 -13.46
N ILE A 339 -5.84 -16.55 -14.59
CA ILE A 339 -6.66 -17.64 -15.12
C ILE A 339 -6.73 -18.82 -14.13
N SER A 340 -5.60 -19.23 -13.55
CA SER A 340 -5.54 -20.39 -12.65
C SER A 340 -6.20 -20.15 -11.31
N GLU A 341 -6.10 -18.94 -10.77
CA GLU A 341 -6.55 -18.63 -9.40
C GLU A 341 -7.92 -17.97 -9.35
N LYS A 342 -8.21 -17.04 -10.28
CA LYS A 342 -9.36 -16.13 -10.19
C LYS A 342 -10.48 -16.43 -11.18
N MET A 343 -10.20 -17.15 -12.27
CA MET A 343 -11.19 -17.41 -13.33
C MET A 343 -11.72 -18.84 -13.36
N GLN A 344 -11.37 -19.70 -12.38
CA GLN A 344 -11.94 -21.05 -12.34
C GLN A 344 -13.44 -20.98 -12.05
N SER A 345 -14.26 -21.63 -12.88
CA SER A 345 -15.72 -21.57 -12.74
C SER A 345 -16.19 -22.01 -11.35
N SER A 346 -15.52 -22.96 -10.70
CA SER A 346 -15.88 -23.40 -9.35
C SER A 346 -15.70 -22.30 -8.30
N SER A 347 -14.51 -21.68 -8.22
CA SER A 347 -14.23 -20.63 -7.24
C SER A 347 -15.00 -19.35 -7.54
N PHE A 348 -15.08 -18.95 -8.81
CA PHE A 348 -15.86 -17.77 -9.20
C PHE A 348 -17.35 -17.94 -8.92
N ASN A 349 -17.94 -19.09 -9.25
CA ASN A 349 -19.37 -19.32 -8.96
C ASN A 349 -19.64 -19.38 -7.46
N ALA A 350 -18.71 -19.89 -6.65
CA ALA A 350 -18.80 -19.86 -5.20
C ALA A 350 -18.79 -18.42 -4.67
N LEU A 351 -17.92 -17.55 -5.19
CA LEU A 351 -17.87 -16.13 -4.84
C LEU A 351 -19.18 -15.40 -5.20
N ILE A 352 -19.73 -15.64 -6.40
CA ILE A 352 -21.02 -15.09 -6.80
C ILE A 352 -22.14 -15.58 -5.87
N ALA A 353 -22.12 -16.86 -5.47
CA ALA A 353 -23.10 -17.41 -4.55
C ALA A 353 -23.00 -16.81 -3.14
N GLU A 354 -21.78 -16.55 -2.65
CA GLU A 354 -21.53 -15.88 -1.37
C GLU A 354 -22.15 -14.47 -1.37
N TYR A 355 -21.81 -13.65 -2.36
CA TYR A 355 -22.38 -12.30 -2.46
C TYR A 355 -23.89 -12.31 -2.71
N ASN A 356 -24.41 -13.20 -3.55
CA ASN A 356 -25.85 -13.35 -3.73
C ASN A 356 -26.54 -13.72 -2.41
N SER A 357 -25.98 -14.64 -1.62
CA SER A 357 -26.53 -14.98 -0.30
C SER A 357 -26.56 -13.77 0.63
N LEU A 358 -25.58 -12.87 0.54
CA LEU A 358 -25.51 -11.66 1.33
C LEU A 358 -26.57 -10.63 0.90
N ILE A 359 -26.70 -10.34 -0.40
CA ILE A 359 -27.46 -9.17 -0.88
C ILE A 359 -28.85 -9.49 -1.45
N ASN A 360 -29.19 -10.74 -1.72
CA ASN A 360 -30.41 -11.10 -2.48
C ASN A 360 -31.69 -10.52 -1.87
N ALA A 361 -31.83 -10.60 -0.55
CA ALA A 361 -33.01 -10.07 0.16
C ALA A 361 -33.08 -8.53 0.06
N GLU A 362 -31.93 -7.85 0.19
CA GLU A 362 -31.81 -6.40 0.07
C GLU A 362 -32.15 -5.92 -1.34
N VAL A 363 -31.64 -6.59 -2.39
CA VAL A 363 -31.98 -6.27 -3.78
C VAL A 363 -33.48 -6.43 -4.04
N GLN A 364 -34.10 -7.49 -3.51
CA GLN A 364 -35.54 -7.69 -3.67
C GLN A 364 -36.35 -6.57 -2.98
N ALA A 365 -35.96 -6.21 -1.75
CA ALA A 365 -36.63 -5.21 -0.93
C ALA A 365 -36.36 -3.76 -1.35
N ASP A 366 -35.28 -3.49 -2.10
CA ASP A 366 -34.87 -2.13 -2.47
C ASP A 366 -36.00 -1.34 -3.18
N PRO A 367 -36.53 -0.27 -2.57
CA PRO A 367 -37.64 0.50 -3.13
C PRO A 367 -37.21 1.49 -4.23
N LYS A 368 -35.89 1.66 -4.42
CA LYS A 368 -35.27 2.60 -5.37
C LYS A 368 -34.49 1.90 -6.49
N LYS A 369 -34.31 0.58 -6.47
CA LYS A 369 -33.53 -0.19 -7.47
C LYS A 369 -33.81 0.24 -8.91
N LEU A 370 -32.73 0.32 -9.68
CA LEU A 370 -32.78 0.69 -11.10
C LEU A 370 -33.31 -0.45 -11.99
N TYR A 371 -33.14 -1.70 -11.53
CA TYR A 371 -33.42 -2.90 -12.30
C TYR A 371 -34.42 -3.80 -11.60
N THR A 372 -35.13 -4.63 -12.37
CA THR A 372 -36.05 -5.61 -11.80
C THR A 372 -35.31 -6.74 -11.10
N TYR A 373 -35.95 -7.41 -10.15
CA TYR A 373 -35.36 -8.60 -9.51
C TYR A 373 -35.07 -9.73 -10.52
N THR A 374 -35.89 -9.86 -11.57
CA THR A 374 -35.60 -10.81 -12.67
C THR A 374 -34.33 -10.44 -13.43
N ALA A 375 -34.07 -9.14 -13.67
CA ALA A 375 -32.83 -8.70 -14.28
C ALA A 375 -31.62 -9.05 -13.40
N TYR A 376 -31.72 -8.80 -12.08
CA TYR A 376 -30.70 -9.22 -11.10
C TYR A 376 -30.39 -10.72 -11.19
N THR A 377 -31.39 -11.60 -11.11
CA THR A 377 -31.16 -13.06 -11.15
C THR A 377 -30.57 -13.54 -12.49
N ASN A 378 -30.97 -12.91 -13.60
CA ASN A 378 -30.40 -13.21 -14.92
C ASN A 378 -28.94 -12.79 -14.98
N GLU A 379 -28.60 -11.66 -14.36
CA GLU A 379 -27.26 -11.11 -14.36
C GLU A 379 -26.25 -11.99 -13.61
N LEU A 380 -26.68 -12.64 -12.53
CA LEU A 380 -25.84 -13.63 -11.82
C LEU A 380 -25.45 -14.79 -12.75
N THR A 381 -26.41 -15.33 -13.48
CA THR A 381 -26.17 -16.42 -14.46
C THR A 381 -25.25 -15.94 -15.59
N TYR A 382 -25.45 -14.68 -16.01
CA TYR A 382 -24.64 -14.05 -17.03
C TYR A 382 -23.16 -13.93 -16.60
N LEU A 383 -22.87 -13.47 -15.38
CA LEU A 383 -21.49 -13.35 -14.87
C LEU A 383 -20.77 -14.71 -14.84
N GLN A 384 -21.48 -15.76 -14.39
CA GLN A 384 -20.94 -17.13 -14.34
C GLN A 384 -20.60 -17.68 -15.74
N ASN A 385 -21.48 -17.40 -16.72
CA ASN A 385 -21.24 -17.77 -18.11
C ASN A 385 -20.10 -16.96 -18.73
N PHE A 386 -20.03 -15.65 -18.43
CA PHE A 386 -18.95 -14.79 -18.91
C PHE A 386 -17.59 -15.35 -18.50
N ILE A 387 -17.37 -15.63 -17.20
CA ILE A 387 -16.06 -16.11 -16.73
C ILE A 387 -15.68 -17.44 -17.36
N THR A 388 -16.62 -18.37 -17.50
CA THR A 388 -16.37 -19.65 -18.15
C THR A 388 -15.94 -19.45 -19.61
N ASN A 389 -16.67 -18.63 -20.36
CA ASN A 389 -16.38 -18.37 -21.78
C ASN A 389 -15.07 -17.59 -21.95
N ARG A 390 -14.84 -16.57 -21.12
CA ARG A 390 -13.66 -15.72 -21.16
C ARG A 390 -12.40 -16.51 -20.84
N ARG A 391 -12.42 -17.34 -19.80
CA ARG A 391 -11.33 -18.27 -19.49
C ARG A 391 -11.00 -19.18 -20.65
N ASN A 392 -12.01 -19.79 -21.28
CA ASN A 392 -11.81 -20.66 -22.43
C ASN A 392 -11.23 -19.91 -23.64
N ASN A 393 -11.67 -18.67 -23.88
CA ASN A 393 -11.11 -17.82 -24.94
C ASN A 393 -9.62 -17.51 -24.70
N LEU A 394 -9.25 -17.12 -23.47
CA LEU A 394 -7.86 -16.83 -23.12
C LEU A 394 -6.97 -18.09 -23.23
N LEU A 395 -7.44 -19.24 -22.76
CA LEU A 395 -6.71 -20.51 -22.85
C LEU A 395 -6.59 -21.06 -24.27
N ALA A 396 -7.44 -20.62 -25.21
CA ALA A 396 -7.31 -20.96 -26.62
C ALA A 396 -6.12 -20.25 -27.30
N ASN A 397 -5.57 -19.20 -26.69
CA ASN A 397 -4.38 -18.55 -27.18
C ASN A 397 -3.13 -19.41 -26.94
N SER A 398 -2.34 -19.65 -27.98
CA SER A 398 -1.18 -20.55 -27.94
C SER A 398 -0.03 -20.05 -27.06
N GLU A 399 0.12 -18.75 -26.82
CA GLU A 399 1.14 -18.20 -25.92
C GLU A 399 0.71 -18.29 -24.45
N VAL A 400 -0.59 -18.09 -24.16
CA VAL A 400 -1.15 -18.30 -22.82
C VAL A 400 -1.09 -19.78 -22.43
N ALA A 401 -1.39 -20.68 -23.37
CA ALA A 401 -1.40 -22.13 -23.16
C ALA A 401 0.00 -22.76 -22.95
N GLN A 402 1.08 -21.98 -23.05
CA GLN A 402 2.43 -22.50 -22.78
C GLN A 402 2.56 -22.94 -21.32
N VAL A 403 3.25 -24.06 -21.11
CA VAL A 403 3.53 -24.60 -19.77
C VAL A 403 4.87 -24.05 -19.28
N ALA A 404 4.78 -23.18 -18.26
CA ALA A 404 5.94 -22.65 -17.54
C ALA A 404 6.49 -23.67 -16.52
N PRO A 405 7.75 -23.52 -16.05
CA PRO A 405 8.29 -24.35 -14.98
C PRO A 405 7.49 -24.21 -13.67
N VAL A 406 7.58 -25.20 -12.81
CA VAL A 406 7.10 -25.13 -11.42
C VAL A 406 8.30 -24.90 -10.51
N ILE A 407 8.23 -23.85 -9.71
CA ILE A 407 9.23 -23.50 -8.70
C ILE A 407 8.62 -23.85 -7.33
N SER A 408 9.41 -24.44 -6.44
CA SER A 408 8.97 -24.86 -5.11
C SER A 408 10.15 -24.95 -4.16
N ASN A 409 9.87 -25.04 -2.85
CA ASN A 409 10.88 -25.18 -1.79
C ASN A 409 11.96 -24.08 -1.86
N THR A 410 11.58 -22.84 -2.14
CA THR A 410 12.51 -21.71 -2.13
C THR A 410 12.76 -21.25 -0.69
N TYR A 411 14.03 -21.15 -0.29
CA TYR A 411 14.43 -20.64 1.02
C TYR A 411 15.87 -20.09 0.96
N HIS A 412 16.20 -19.19 1.89
CA HIS A 412 17.59 -18.85 2.18
C HIS A 412 18.09 -19.66 3.38
N SER A 413 19.40 -19.85 3.46
CA SER A 413 20.05 -20.48 4.60
C SER A 413 21.40 -19.84 4.88
N VAL A 414 21.80 -19.88 6.15
CA VAL A 414 23.11 -19.44 6.63
C VAL A 414 23.72 -20.59 7.40
N ASN A 415 24.94 -20.99 7.03
CA ASN A 415 25.65 -22.13 7.65
C ASN A 415 24.79 -23.41 7.73
N GLY A 416 24.00 -23.68 6.69
CA GLY A 416 23.11 -24.84 6.58
C GLY A 416 21.79 -24.76 7.36
N THR A 417 21.55 -23.67 8.09
CA THR A 417 20.27 -23.45 8.82
C THR A 417 19.32 -22.62 7.96
N GLN A 418 18.15 -23.17 7.64
CA GLN A 418 17.12 -22.48 6.85
C GLN A 418 16.57 -21.28 7.61
N TRP A 419 16.27 -20.22 6.87
CA TRP A 419 15.65 -18.99 7.39
C TRP A 419 16.45 -18.26 8.49
N GLN A 420 17.70 -18.64 8.67
CA GLN A 420 18.58 -18.03 9.64
C GLN A 420 18.94 -16.61 9.17
N ALA A 421 18.60 -15.62 10.01
CA ALA A 421 19.02 -14.24 9.79
C ALA A 421 20.57 -14.15 9.74
N PRO A 422 21.15 -13.56 8.69
CA PRO A 422 22.61 -13.46 8.54
C PRO A 422 23.22 -12.37 9.40
N VAL A 423 24.52 -12.49 9.69
CA VAL A 423 25.36 -11.36 10.09
C VAL A 423 25.91 -10.63 8.87
N GLN A 424 26.48 -9.43 9.06
CA GLN A 424 26.98 -8.59 7.96
C GLN A 424 27.98 -9.26 7.01
N THR A 425 28.75 -10.23 7.52
CA THR A 425 29.79 -10.94 6.75
C THR A 425 29.27 -12.19 6.05
N ASP A 426 28.05 -12.62 6.35
CA ASP A 426 27.48 -13.82 5.76
C ASP A 426 27.09 -13.58 4.31
N SER A 427 27.13 -14.65 3.54
CA SER A 427 26.71 -14.72 2.14
C SER A 427 25.60 -15.76 2.04
N PRO A 428 24.32 -15.40 2.30
CA PRO A 428 23.24 -16.38 2.42
C PRO A 428 23.01 -17.18 1.15
N LEU A 429 22.85 -18.50 1.29
CA LEU A 429 22.58 -19.40 0.18
C LEU A 429 21.07 -19.48 -0.06
N VAL A 430 20.61 -19.09 -1.24
CA VAL A 430 19.23 -19.31 -1.69
C VAL A 430 19.17 -20.59 -2.50
N ARG A 431 18.30 -21.51 -2.09
CA ARG A 431 18.00 -22.77 -2.80
C ARG A 431 16.55 -22.80 -3.25
N THR A 432 16.30 -23.51 -4.35
CA THR A 432 14.95 -23.74 -4.87
C THR A 432 14.90 -25.00 -5.72
N THR A 433 13.76 -25.70 -5.73
CA THR A 433 13.50 -26.82 -6.65
C THR A 433 12.74 -26.31 -7.87
N VAL A 434 13.20 -26.64 -9.08
CA VAL A 434 12.55 -26.28 -10.34
C VAL A 434 12.30 -27.53 -11.17
N THR A 435 11.06 -27.70 -11.63
CA THR A 435 10.68 -28.80 -12.53
C THR A 435 9.99 -28.26 -13.78
N SER A 436 10.20 -28.91 -14.92
CA SER A 436 9.57 -28.50 -16.19
C SER A 436 9.51 -29.67 -17.17
N THR A 437 8.33 -29.88 -17.78
CA THR A 437 8.15 -30.86 -18.86
C THR A 437 8.81 -30.42 -20.18
N ASN A 438 9.10 -29.12 -20.32
CA ASN A 438 9.74 -28.53 -21.49
C ASN A 438 11.26 -28.37 -21.30
N GLY A 439 11.84 -28.94 -20.23
CA GLY A 439 13.19 -28.61 -19.78
C GLY A 439 13.28 -27.20 -19.21
N ILE A 440 14.45 -26.86 -18.64
CA ILE A 440 14.72 -25.58 -17.98
C ILE A 440 15.79 -24.86 -18.80
N SER A 441 15.48 -23.63 -19.23
CA SER A 441 16.42 -22.78 -19.97
C SER A 441 17.29 -21.96 -19.03
N SER A 442 16.70 -21.42 -17.97
CA SER A 442 17.41 -20.66 -16.94
C SER A 442 16.60 -20.56 -15.66
N VAL A 443 17.31 -20.40 -14.54
CA VAL A 443 16.76 -20.01 -13.24
C VAL A 443 17.52 -18.76 -12.79
N THR A 444 16.79 -17.72 -12.40
CA THR A 444 17.34 -16.40 -12.07
C THR A 444 16.86 -15.99 -10.69
N LEU A 445 17.79 -15.63 -9.82
CA LEU A 445 17.53 -15.02 -8.53
C LEU A 445 17.51 -13.50 -8.70
N TYR A 446 16.40 -12.87 -8.31
CA TYR A 446 16.26 -11.44 -8.19
C TYR A 446 16.41 -11.06 -6.72
N TYR A 447 17.20 -10.02 -6.42
CA TYR A 447 17.43 -9.57 -5.04
C TYR A 447 17.58 -8.05 -4.94
N SER A 448 17.23 -7.48 -3.79
CA SER A 448 17.30 -6.05 -3.51
C SER A 448 17.66 -5.80 -2.05
N ASN A 449 18.62 -4.91 -1.80
CA ASN A 449 19.01 -4.47 -0.47
C ASN A 449 18.13 -3.28 -0.06
N GLY A 450 16.99 -3.58 0.55
CA GLY A 450 15.98 -2.61 0.97
C GLY A 450 14.57 -3.20 0.94
N LEU A 451 13.65 -2.56 1.68
CA LEU A 451 12.23 -2.95 1.69
C LEU A 451 11.44 -2.42 0.47
N TYR A 452 12.01 -1.45 -0.25
CA TYR A 452 11.55 -0.94 -1.54
C TYR A 452 12.73 -0.89 -2.51
N GLY A 453 12.52 -0.32 -3.69
CA GLY A 453 13.55 -0.18 -4.71
C GLY A 453 13.61 -1.31 -5.73
N ARG A 454 14.65 -1.26 -6.57
CA ARG A 454 14.83 -2.12 -7.75
C ARG A 454 15.56 -3.41 -7.41
N PHE A 455 15.29 -4.46 -8.17
CA PHE A 455 15.98 -5.74 -8.04
C PHE A 455 17.18 -5.83 -8.98
N SER A 456 18.31 -6.26 -8.41
CA SER A 456 19.42 -6.87 -9.15
C SER A 456 19.08 -8.32 -9.49
N LYS A 457 19.78 -8.91 -10.47
CA LYS A 457 19.54 -10.30 -10.90
C LYS A 457 20.85 -11.06 -11.05
N MET A 458 20.84 -12.34 -10.71
CA MET A 458 21.94 -13.28 -10.91
C MET A 458 21.42 -14.67 -11.32
N PRO A 459 22.21 -15.46 -12.08
CA PRO A 459 21.84 -16.84 -12.39
C PRO A 459 21.86 -17.72 -11.13
N MET A 460 21.03 -18.76 -11.13
CA MET A 460 21.14 -19.89 -10.20
C MET A 460 21.58 -21.15 -10.96
N TYR A 461 22.25 -22.08 -10.28
CA TYR A 461 22.92 -23.23 -10.89
C TYR A 461 22.42 -24.56 -10.32
N ASP A 462 22.34 -25.57 -11.20
CA ASP A 462 22.06 -27.00 -10.93
C ASP A 462 23.20 -27.83 -11.56
N ASP A 463 24.43 -27.53 -11.14
CA ASP A 463 25.69 -28.05 -11.66
C ASP A 463 26.44 -28.99 -10.70
N GLY A 464 25.86 -29.29 -9.53
CA GLY A 464 26.53 -30.07 -8.48
C GLY A 464 27.66 -29.29 -7.80
N ALA A 465 27.72 -27.98 -8.05
CA ALA A 465 28.55 -26.99 -7.39
C ALA A 465 27.61 -25.90 -6.82
N HIS A 466 28.13 -24.85 -6.18
CA HIS A 466 27.30 -23.79 -5.57
C HIS A 466 26.36 -24.27 -4.45
N ASP A 467 26.67 -25.41 -3.83
CA ASP A 467 25.85 -26.04 -2.81
C ASP A 467 24.40 -26.22 -3.28
N ASP A 468 24.18 -26.79 -4.46
CA ASP A 468 22.86 -27.08 -5.02
C ASP A 468 22.42 -28.53 -4.79
N GLY A 469 23.35 -29.49 -4.73
CA GLY A 469 23.02 -30.91 -4.65
C GLY A 469 23.85 -31.73 -5.63
N ALA A 470 23.22 -32.67 -6.32
CA ALA A 470 23.84 -33.38 -7.43
C ALA A 470 23.48 -32.66 -8.75
N ALA A 471 24.43 -32.58 -9.68
CA ALA A 471 24.19 -31.93 -10.96
C ALA A 471 22.98 -32.52 -11.71
N GLY A 472 22.05 -31.66 -12.11
CA GLY A 472 20.85 -32.01 -12.86
C GLY A 472 19.75 -32.67 -12.02
N ASP A 473 19.75 -32.47 -10.70
CA ASP A 473 18.71 -33.02 -9.81
C ASP A 473 17.48 -32.10 -9.67
N GLY A 474 17.51 -30.92 -10.32
CA GLY A 474 16.44 -29.94 -10.33
C GLY A 474 16.49 -28.97 -9.13
N VAL A 475 17.51 -29.06 -8.27
CA VAL A 475 17.75 -28.07 -7.22
C VAL A 475 18.72 -27.03 -7.76
N TYR A 476 18.31 -25.76 -7.67
CA TYR A 476 19.09 -24.62 -8.10
C TYR A 476 19.53 -23.81 -6.88
N ALA A 477 20.77 -23.31 -6.89
CA ALA A 477 21.29 -22.48 -5.82
C ALA A 477 22.06 -21.24 -6.32
N ALA A 478 22.06 -20.19 -5.50
CA ALA A 478 22.92 -19.02 -5.65
C ALA A 478 23.16 -18.34 -4.28
N ASN A 479 24.32 -17.71 -4.13
CA ASN A 479 24.65 -16.95 -2.93
C ASN A 479 24.28 -15.47 -3.09
N LEU A 480 23.51 -14.95 -2.14
CA LEU A 480 23.27 -13.52 -2.02
C LEU A 480 24.52 -12.80 -1.50
N PRO A 481 24.76 -11.55 -1.92
CA PRO A 481 25.88 -10.78 -1.40
C PRO A 481 25.67 -10.41 0.08
N ALA A 482 26.78 -10.30 0.80
CA ALA A 482 26.83 -9.68 2.12
C ALA A 482 26.20 -8.28 2.12
N SER A 483 25.56 -7.90 3.23
CA SER A 483 24.79 -6.66 3.37
C SER A 483 24.99 -6.04 4.77
N ASN A 484 24.70 -4.75 4.90
CA ASN A 484 24.93 -3.99 6.14
C ASN A 484 24.04 -4.46 7.29
N ALA A 485 24.43 -4.18 8.54
CA ALA A 485 23.59 -4.51 9.71
C ALA A 485 22.25 -3.80 9.62
N ALA A 486 21.22 -4.46 10.15
CA ALA A 486 19.85 -3.99 10.16
C ALA A 486 19.22 -3.78 8.77
N SER A 487 19.97 -3.98 7.66
CA SER A 487 19.42 -3.88 6.32
C SER A 487 18.44 -5.03 6.06
N TYR A 488 17.45 -4.74 5.24
CA TYR A 488 16.53 -5.75 4.74
C TYR A 488 17.01 -6.24 3.38
N MET A 489 16.96 -7.54 3.16
CA MET A 489 17.13 -8.13 1.84
C MET A 489 15.79 -8.70 1.39
N ARG A 490 15.35 -8.35 0.19
CA ARG A 490 14.23 -9.00 -0.47
C ARG A 490 14.71 -9.78 -1.68
N TYR A 491 14.11 -10.94 -1.94
CA TYR A 491 14.43 -11.75 -3.11
C TYR A 491 13.26 -12.59 -3.62
N TYR A 492 13.34 -12.98 -4.89
CA TYR A 492 12.41 -13.91 -5.52
C TYR A 492 13.09 -14.64 -6.68
N VAL A 493 12.51 -15.75 -7.13
CA VAL A 493 13.07 -16.59 -8.20
C VAL A 493 12.20 -16.51 -9.44
N GLN A 494 12.84 -16.49 -10.62
CA GLN A 494 12.19 -16.71 -11.91
C GLN A 494 12.78 -17.97 -12.55
N ALA A 495 11.94 -18.82 -13.13
CA ALA A 495 12.38 -19.93 -13.98
C ALA A 495 11.80 -19.80 -15.39
N ALA A 496 12.60 -20.06 -16.41
CA ALA A 496 12.19 -20.07 -17.81
C ALA A 496 12.25 -21.50 -18.38
N ALA A 497 11.19 -21.93 -19.05
CA ALA A 497 11.16 -23.21 -19.76
C ALA A 497 12.09 -23.19 -20.98
N ASN A 498 12.63 -24.36 -21.37
CA ASN A 498 13.39 -24.51 -22.61
C ASN A 498 12.49 -24.81 -23.83
N ASN A 499 11.35 -24.10 -23.92
CA ASN A 499 10.50 -24.09 -25.10
C ASN A 499 10.78 -22.85 -25.96
N ALA A 500 10.24 -22.81 -27.18
CA ALA A 500 10.46 -21.69 -28.09
C ALA A 500 9.97 -20.33 -27.54
N ALA A 501 8.98 -20.34 -26.64
CA ALA A 501 8.42 -19.13 -26.03
C ALA A 501 9.24 -18.62 -24.84
N LEU A 502 10.11 -19.46 -24.25
CA LEU A 502 10.76 -19.23 -22.96
C LEU A 502 9.75 -18.87 -21.86
N SER A 503 8.66 -19.63 -21.76
CA SER A 503 7.59 -19.33 -20.80
C SER A 503 8.10 -19.33 -19.37
N VAL A 504 7.78 -18.28 -18.62
CA VAL A 504 8.28 -18.06 -17.26
C VAL A 504 7.23 -18.25 -16.17
N SER A 505 7.72 -18.55 -14.97
CA SER A 505 7.02 -18.53 -13.69
C SER A 505 7.90 -17.87 -12.62
N TYR A 506 7.28 -17.49 -11.50
CA TYR A 506 7.91 -16.79 -10.39
C TYR A 506 7.59 -17.46 -9.07
N ASP A 507 8.53 -17.41 -8.13
CA ASP A 507 8.28 -17.75 -6.72
C ASP A 507 8.85 -16.66 -5.79
N PRO A 508 8.02 -16.00 -4.97
CA PRO A 508 6.56 -16.15 -4.92
C PRO A 508 5.86 -15.68 -6.21
N VAL A 509 4.65 -16.18 -6.47
CA VAL A 509 3.90 -15.89 -7.71
C VAL A 509 3.56 -14.40 -7.89
N GLY A 510 3.43 -13.66 -6.78
CA GLY A 510 3.14 -12.23 -6.76
C GLY A 510 4.38 -11.32 -6.81
N ALA A 511 5.58 -11.87 -7.00
CA ALA A 511 6.78 -11.07 -7.22
C ALA A 511 6.56 -10.10 -8.39
N GLU A 512 7.01 -8.85 -8.31
CA GLU A 512 8.01 -8.29 -7.38
C GLU A 512 7.44 -7.69 -6.07
N HIS A 513 6.14 -7.86 -5.83
CA HIS A 513 5.41 -7.27 -4.69
C HIS A 513 4.90 -8.29 -3.67
N ASP A 514 5.28 -9.54 -3.84
CA ASP A 514 5.29 -10.64 -2.88
C ASP A 514 6.67 -11.29 -3.00
N THR A 515 7.52 -11.08 -2.00
CA THR A 515 8.94 -11.48 -2.06
C THR A 515 9.38 -12.09 -0.75
N TYR A 516 10.33 -13.03 -0.81
CA TYR A 516 11.02 -13.47 0.40
C TYR A 516 11.82 -12.32 0.98
N VAL A 517 11.94 -12.27 2.31
CA VAL A 517 12.62 -11.21 3.03
C VAL A 517 13.38 -11.77 4.23
N TYR A 518 14.51 -11.16 4.55
CA TYR A 518 15.15 -11.27 5.86
C TYR A 518 15.76 -9.92 6.26
N GLN A 519 16.00 -9.75 7.55
CA GLN A 519 16.80 -8.64 8.07
C GLN A 519 18.18 -9.16 8.47
N VAL A 520 19.24 -8.44 8.09
CA VAL A 520 20.58 -8.70 8.58
C VAL A 520 20.64 -8.35 10.06
N THR A 521 21.17 -9.26 10.86
CA THR A 521 21.30 -9.10 12.31
C THR A 521 22.17 -7.88 12.67
N TYR A 522 21.86 -7.28 13.80
CA TYR A 522 22.56 -6.13 14.37
C TYR A 522 22.66 -6.28 15.89
N THR A 523 23.62 -5.56 16.49
CA THR A 523 23.88 -5.63 17.93
C THR A 523 23.28 -4.41 18.62
N LEU A 524 22.46 -4.64 19.64
CA LEU A 524 21.96 -3.59 20.51
C LEU A 524 22.97 -3.31 21.63
N MET A 525 23.24 -2.04 21.90
CA MET A 525 24.07 -1.63 23.03
C MET A 525 23.35 -1.94 24.35
N THR A 526 24.03 -2.63 25.26
CA THR A 526 23.49 -2.92 26.59
C THR A 526 23.75 -1.73 27.51
N ASN A 527 22.69 -0.99 27.88
CA ASN A 527 22.73 0.29 28.62
C ASN A 527 23.37 1.45 27.83
N PRO A 528 22.74 1.90 26.74
CA PRO A 528 23.30 2.99 25.97
C PRO A 528 23.36 4.28 26.81
N PRO A 529 24.40 5.11 26.68
CA PRO A 529 24.54 6.33 27.48
C PRO A 529 23.73 7.50 26.91
N VAL A 530 23.37 7.45 25.64
CA VAL A 530 22.58 8.47 24.93
C VAL A 530 21.29 7.84 24.39
N ARG A 531 20.22 8.63 24.32
CA ARG A 531 18.93 8.27 23.73
C ARG A 531 18.47 9.34 22.78
N ILE A 532 17.69 8.94 21.78
CA ILE A 532 16.82 9.85 21.03
C ILE A 532 15.76 10.33 22.03
N ASN A 533 15.66 11.64 22.23
CA ASN A 533 14.88 12.25 23.30
C ASN A 533 13.66 12.99 22.79
N GLU A 534 13.75 13.67 21.66
CA GLU A 534 12.65 14.39 21.05
C GLU A 534 12.93 14.56 19.55
N LEU A 535 11.89 14.73 18.74
CA LEU A 535 12.03 15.17 17.35
C LEU A 535 10.86 16.06 16.93
N MET A 536 11.09 16.81 15.86
CA MET A 536 10.05 17.53 15.14
C MET A 536 10.29 17.36 13.63
N ALA A 537 9.41 16.62 12.96
CA ALA A 537 9.49 16.35 11.51
C ALA A 537 8.66 17.34 10.66
N GLN A 538 8.10 18.37 11.29
CA GLN A 538 7.38 19.43 10.60
C GLN A 538 7.45 20.73 11.39
N ASN A 539 8.62 21.36 11.36
CA ASN A 539 8.85 22.66 12.00
C ASN A 539 8.51 23.80 11.04
N THR A 540 7.56 24.67 11.39
CA THR A 540 7.19 25.80 10.53
C THR A 540 7.36 27.15 11.23
N VAL A 541 7.28 27.18 12.56
CA VAL A 541 7.36 28.42 13.35
C VAL A 541 8.04 28.30 14.72
N THR A 542 8.41 27.11 15.19
CA THR A 542 8.83 26.95 16.61
C THR A 542 10.27 27.38 16.87
N VAL A 543 11.24 26.71 16.25
CA VAL A 543 12.67 26.93 16.51
C VAL A 543 13.39 27.11 15.19
N MET A 544 14.21 28.16 15.09
CA MET A 544 15.07 28.35 13.92
C MET A 544 16.45 27.75 14.17
N ASP A 545 17.08 27.25 13.12
CA ASP A 545 18.51 26.94 13.11
C ASP A 545 19.39 28.20 13.05
N ASN A 546 20.71 27.99 13.00
CA ASN A 546 21.72 29.05 12.88
C ASN A 546 21.73 29.78 11.52
N TYR A 547 20.92 29.36 10.56
CA TYR A 547 20.67 30.02 9.28
C TYR A 547 19.30 30.70 9.20
N SER A 548 18.55 30.72 10.31
CA SER A 548 17.20 31.30 10.42
C SER A 548 16.14 30.53 9.63
N GLU A 549 16.33 29.22 9.46
CA GLU A 549 15.37 28.33 8.79
C GLU A 549 14.63 27.48 9.84
N TYR A 550 13.35 27.16 9.59
CA TYR A 550 12.56 26.26 10.43
C TYR A 550 12.76 24.83 9.93
N SER A 551 13.91 24.27 10.29
CA SER A 551 14.33 22.93 9.89
C SER A 551 13.78 21.87 10.85
N ASP A 552 13.58 20.66 10.34
CA ASP A 552 13.28 19.51 11.20
C ASP A 552 14.48 19.20 12.08
N TRP A 553 14.25 18.56 13.23
CA TRP A 553 15.35 18.28 14.16
C TRP A 553 15.12 17.04 15.00
N VAL A 554 16.23 16.45 15.43
CA VAL A 554 16.31 15.34 16.39
C VAL A 554 17.14 15.80 17.59
N GLU A 555 16.59 15.66 18.78
CA GLU A 555 17.28 15.88 20.05
C GLU A 555 17.77 14.57 20.64
N LEU A 556 19.02 14.56 21.06
CA LEU A 556 19.67 13.47 21.77
C LEU A 556 19.91 13.87 23.22
N PHE A 557 19.63 12.96 24.16
CA PHE A 557 19.84 13.18 25.59
C PHE A 557 20.88 12.23 26.16
N ASN A 558 21.87 12.78 26.85
CA ASN A 558 22.84 12.00 27.62
C ASN A 558 22.26 11.62 28.98
N THR A 559 21.99 10.34 29.18
CA THR A 559 21.40 9.77 30.40
C THR A 559 22.38 9.65 31.56
N THR A 560 23.66 9.97 31.34
CA THR A 560 24.73 9.83 32.33
C THR A 560 25.12 11.19 32.92
N GLY A 561 25.72 11.18 34.11
CA GLY A 561 26.26 12.39 34.75
C GLY A 561 27.60 12.87 34.20
N SER A 562 28.16 12.20 33.19
CA SER A 562 29.47 12.49 32.59
C SER A 562 29.34 12.83 31.11
N ASN A 563 30.31 13.54 30.54
CA ASN A 563 30.33 13.81 29.11
C ASN A 563 30.40 12.50 28.31
N VAL A 564 29.65 12.43 27.21
CA VAL A 564 29.65 11.29 26.27
C VAL A 564 30.07 11.78 24.90
N ASP A 565 31.01 11.07 24.29
CA ASP A 565 31.51 11.34 22.93
C ASP A 565 30.77 10.46 21.92
N LEU A 566 30.21 11.10 20.89
CA LEU A 566 29.52 10.45 19.77
C LEU A 566 30.35 10.44 18.48
N SER A 567 31.57 11.00 18.50
CA SER A 567 32.44 11.10 17.32
C SER A 567 32.56 9.76 16.58
N GLY A 568 32.30 9.78 15.26
CA GLY A 568 32.35 8.60 14.41
C GLY A 568 31.15 7.65 14.51
N GLY A 569 30.21 7.90 15.44
CA GLY A 569 28.88 7.27 15.47
C GLY A 569 27.97 7.78 14.37
N TRP A 570 26.72 7.33 14.33
CA TRP A 570 25.79 7.62 13.24
C TRP A 570 24.37 7.93 13.71
N LEU A 571 23.69 8.81 12.96
CA LEU A 571 22.26 9.03 12.98
C LEU A 571 21.68 8.68 11.59
N SER A 572 20.51 8.06 11.56
CA SER A 572 19.85 7.71 10.29
C SER A 572 18.34 7.70 10.42
N ASP A 573 17.65 8.23 9.41
CA ASP A 573 16.22 8.10 9.13
C ASP A 573 15.91 6.95 8.15
N GLU A 574 16.93 6.30 7.58
CA GLU A 574 16.78 5.34 6.49
C GLU A 574 16.48 3.92 6.98
N LEU A 575 15.40 3.35 6.47
CA LEU A 575 15.00 1.98 6.78
C LEU A 575 15.97 0.97 6.18
N GLY A 576 16.82 0.41 7.03
CA GLY A 576 17.80 -0.62 6.64
C GLY A 576 19.18 -0.07 6.26
N ASP A 577 19.43 1.22 6.46
CA ASP A 577 20.78 1.76 6.50
C ASP A 577 20.97 2.58 7.77
N ILE A 578 21.54 1.97 8.81
CA ILE A 578 21.79 2.63 10.11
C ILE A 578 23.07 3.47 10.12
N TYR A 579 23.71 3.65 8.95
CA TYR A 579 24.98 4.36 8.76
C TYR A 579 24.85 5.48 7.70
N LYS A 580 23.80 6.31 7.80
CA LYS A 580 23.53 7.40 6.85
C LYS A 580 24.35 8.66 7.11
N TRP A 581 24.23 9.27 8.30
CA TRP A 581 24.96 10.48 8.68
C TRP A 581 25.89 10.24 9.87
N GLN A 582 27.18 10.55 9.70
CA GLN A 582 28.19 10.30 10.72
C GLN A 582 28.42 11.54 11.59
N PHE A 583 28.40 11.39 12.92
CA PHE A 583 28.74 12.48 13.84
C PHE A 583 30.20 12.93 13.63
N PRO A 584 30.44 14.25 13.45
CA PRO A 584 31.79 14.77 13.30
C PRO A 584 32.67 14.58 14.54
N GLU A 585 33.98 14.67 14.34
CA GLU A 585 34.96 14.65 15.44
C GLU A 585 34.72 15.79 16.45
N GLY A 586 34.69 15.45 17.73
CA GLY A 586 34.42 16.38 18.83
C GLY A 586 32.94 16.50 19.21
N SER A 587 32.06 15.65 18.68
CA SER A 587 30.64 15.60 19.02
C SER A 587 30.42 15.09 20.45
N VAL A 588 30.50 15.98 21.44
CA VAL A 588 30.40 15.64 22.86
C VAL A 588 29.12 16.19 23.48
N ILE A 589 28.31 15.33 24.08
CA ILE A 589 27.15 15.72 24.89
C ILE A 589 27.56 15.80 26.37
N PRO A 590 27.43 16.96 27.04
CA PRO A 590 27.69 17.08 28.47
C PRO A 590 26.82 16.12 29.31
N GLY A 591 27.25 15.80 30.53
CA GLY A 591 26.46 14.98 31.46
C GLY A 591 25.07 15.58 31.72
N ASN A 592 24.01 14.78 31.54
CA ASN A 592 22.59 15.21 31.54
C ASN A 592 22.27 16.34 30.54
N GLY A 593 23.12 16.54 29.53
CA GLY A 593 22.94 17.53 28.48
C GLY A 593 22.21 16.98 27.27
N TYR A 594 21.98 17.88 26.31
CA TYR A 594 21.30 17.63 25.04
C TYR A 594 22.20 17.96 23.87
N MET A 595 21.93 17.34 22.73
CA MET A 595 22.50 17.70 21.43
C MET A 595 21.37 17.73 20.40
N ILE A 596 21.33 18.80 19.61
CA ILE A 596 20.36 18.98 18.53
C ILE A 596 21.07 18.68 17.22
N VAL A 597 20.46 17.82 16.41
CA VAL A 597 20.84 17.57 15.02
C VAL A 597 19.70 18.09 14.15
N TRP A 598 19.98 19.05 13.28
CA TRP A 598 19.04 19.55 12.28
C TRP A 598 18.96 18.53 11.14
N ALA A 599 17.76 18.10 10.78
CA ALA A 599 17.50 17.19 9.67
C ALA A 599 16.94 17.99 8.49
N ASP A 600 17.81 18.71 7.80
CA ASP A 600 17.45 19.71 6.79
C ASP A 600 17.85 19.33 5.36
N ASP A 601 18.51 18.18 5.17
CA ASP A 601 19.12 17.75 3.90
C ASP A 601 20.23 18.70 3.40
N ASP A 602 20.85 19.49 4.30
CA ASP A 602 21.92 20.43 3.98
C ASP A 602 23.13 20.29 4.92
N GLY A 603 23.91 19.23 4.72
CA GLY A 603 25.17 19.02 5.43
C GLY A 603 26.25 20.08 5.17
N SER A 604 26.01 21.09 4.33
CA SER A 604 26.95 22.21 4.12
C SER A 604 26.82 23.31 5.18
N GLN A 605 25.75 23.29 5.99
CA GLN A 605 25.47 24.27 7.05
C GLN A 605 26.24 24.00 8.36
N GLY A 606 26.99 22.90 8.44
CA GLY A 606 27.95 22.64 9.51
C GLY A 606 27.71 21.35 10.25
N ASP A 607 28.45 21.17 11.34
CA ASP A 607 28.68 19.87 11.98
C ASP A 607 27.43 19.21 12.60
N ASN A 608 26.33 19.95 12.80
CA ASN A 608 25.07 19.43 13.36
C ASN A 608 23.91 19.44 12.35
N HIS A 609 24.19 19.65 11.06
CA HIS A 609 23.19 19.60 9.98
C HIS A 609 23.33 18.25 9.24
N ALA A 610 22.30 17.43 9.33
CA ALA A 610 22.26 16.12 8.72
C ALA A 610 21.90 16.20 7.24
N GLY A 611 22.57 15.38 6.42
CA GLY A 611 22.26 15.24 4.99
C GLY A 611 21.00 14.42 4.70
N PHE A 612 19.98 14.55 5.56
CA PHE A 612 18.66 13.96 5.41
C PHE A 612 17.61 14.84 6.08
N LYS A 613 16.35 14.62 5.73
CA LYS A 613 15.19 15.32 6.29
C LYS A 613 14.15 14.31 6.77
N LEU A 614 13.42 14.65 7.82
CA LEU A 614 12.39 13.77 8.35
C LEU A 614 11.08 13.84 7.56
N THR A 615 10.35 12.73 7.50
CA THR A 615 9.05 12.64 6.83
C THR A 615 7.90 12.82 7.82
N ALA A 616 7.09 13.88 7.66
CA ALA A 616 5.95 14.16 8.54
C ALA A 616 4.88 13.06 8.56
N SER A 617 4.81 12.19 7.54
CA SER A 617 3.89 11.03 7.49
C SER A 617 4.33 9.87 8.40
N GLY A 618 5.57 9.91 8.91
CA GLY A 618 6.14 8.95 9.85
C GLY A 618 7.22 8.05 9.25
N GLU A 619 8.31 7.83 9.99
CA GLU A 619 9.40 6.93 9.62
C GLU A 619 10.14 6.38 10.86
N GLN A 620 11.37 5.89 10.70
CA GLN A 620 12.23 5.43 11.80
C GLN A 620 13.46 6.30 11.96
N VAL A 621 13.93 6.53 13.19
CA VAL A 621 15.23 7.15 13.45
C VAL A 621 16.10 6.21 14.28
N TRP A 622 17.34 6.06 13.88
CA TRP A 622 18.35 5.17 14.44
C TRP A 622 19.54 5.96 14.96
N LEU A 623 19.99 5.64 16.17
CA LEU A 623 21.20 6.15 16.77
C LEU A 623 22.20 5.00 16.97
N THR A 624 23.35 5.09 16.34
CA THR A 624 24.36 4.02 16.33
C THR A 624 25.70 4.53 16.85
N ALA A 625 26.37 3.77 17.71
CA ALA A 625 27.69 4.12 18.23
C ALA A 625 28.80 3.87 17.19
N ALA A 626 29.98 4.47 17.39
CA ALA A 626 31.13 4.33 16.49
C ALA A 626 31.62 2.87 16.32
N ASN A 627 31.32 2.00 17.29
CA ASN A 627 31.62 0.56 17.20
C ASN A 627 30.56 -0.24 16.41
N GLY A 628 29.51 0.41 15.91
CA GLY A 628 28.43 -0.20 15.14
C GLY A 628 27.25 -0.75 15.97
N GLU A 629 27.28 -0.65 17.30
CA GLU A 629 26.17 -1.04 18.15
C GLU A 629 25.05 0.01 18.13
N VAL A 630 23.80 -0.43 18.00
CA VAL A 630 22.63 0.46 18.03
C VAL A 630 22.37 0.88 19.47
N MET A 631 22.46 2.19 19.72
CA MET A 631 22.18 2.81 21.02
C MET A 631 20.69 3.02 21.24
N ASP A 632 19.96 3.48 20.22
CA ASP A 632 18.53 3.72 20.33
C ASP A 632 17.87 3.68 18.96
N GLN A 633 16.59 3.35 18.93
CA GLN A 633 15.76 3.36 17.74
C GLN A 633 14.36 3.79 18.13
N ILE A 634 13.76 4.63 17.28
CA ILE A 634 12.35 4.99 17.38
C ILE A 634 11.65 4.80 16.05
N THR A 635 10.33 4.62 16.11
CA THR A 635 9.44 4.73 14.96
C THR A 635 8.36 5.72 15.34
N PHE A 636 8.09 6.71 14.49
CA PHE A 636 7.04 7.69 14.71
C PHE A 636 6.03 7.63 13.55
N GLY A 637 4.78 7.98 13.85
CA GLY A 637 3.71 8.04 12.84
C GLY A 637 3.54 9.45 12.29
N GLU A 638 2.38 9.72 11.72
CA GLU A 638 2.01 11.05 11.23
C GLU A 638 2.18 12.12 12.33
N GLN A 639 2.89 13.19 11.99
CA GLN A 639 3.24 14.28 12.89
C GLN A 639 2.28 15.46 12.75
N VAL A 640 2.12 16.21 13.83
CA VAL A 640 1.40 17.48 13.84
C VAL A 640 2.43 18.59 13.70
N SER A 641 2.18 19.54 12.79
CA SER A 641 3.07 20.69 12.61
C SER A 641 3.34 21.39 13.94
N ASP A 642 4.59 21.75 14.17
CA ASP A 642 5.02 22.53 15.33
C ASP A 642 4.80 21.85 16.70
N GLN A 643 4.59 20.53 16.72
CA GLN A 643 4.58 19.72 17.94
C GLN A 643 5.81 18.80 17.98
N GLY A 644 6.38 18.64 19.17
CA GLY A 644 7.47 17.71 19.43
C GLY A 644 6.95 16.30 19.72
N PHE A 645 7.57 15.29 19.12
CA PHE A 645 7.43 13.89 19.53
C PHE A 645 8.49 13.58 20.58
N ALA A 646 8.13 13.78 21.84
CA ALA A 646 9.04 13.87 22.98
C ALA A 646 8.99 12.64 23.87
N ARG A 647 10.15 12.15 24.31
CA ARG A 647 10.32 11.04 25.25
C ARG A 647 10.11 11.54 26.68
N VAL A 648 9.06 11.07 27.35
CA VAL A 648 8.67 11.56 28.69
C VAL A 648 8.54 10.39 29.68
N PRO A 649 9.40 10.26 30.71
CA PRO A 649 10.56 11.10 31.02
C PRO A 649 11.75 10.93 30.07
N ASN A 650 12.64 11.93 30.03
CA ASN A 650 13.84 11.90 29.21
C ASN A 650 14.62 10.58 29.32
N GLY A 651 15.08 10.09 28.17
CA GLY A 651 15.87 8.87 28.03
C GLY A 651 15.24 7.55 28.50
N THR A 652 14.03 7.55 29.07
CA THR A 652 13.47 6.34 29.70
C THR A 652 11.99 6.10 29.42
N GLY A 653 11.20 7.14 29.21
CA GLY A 653 9.77 7.05 29.05
C GLY A 653 9.29 6.74 27.63
N PRO A 654 7.96 6.59 27.45
CA PRO A 654 7.33 6.56 26.14
C PRO A 654 7.46 7.91 25.42
N PHE A 655 7.20 7.91 24.12
CA PHE A 655 7.05 9.12 23.33
C PHE A 655 5.61 9.63 23.35
N VAL A 656 5.44 10.93 23.40
CA VAL A 656 4.16 11.64 23.34
C VAL A 656 4.28 12.82 22.37
N ILE A 657 3.19 13.20 21.72
CA ILE A 657 3.12 14.45 20.97
C ILE A 657 2.74 15.57 21.95
N GLN A 658 3.57 16.61 22.05
CA GLN A 658 3.37 17.75 22.94
C GLN A 658 4.03 19.03 22.37
N GLU A 659 3.85 20.16 23.05
CA GLU A 659 4.63 21.37 22.78
C GLU A 659 6.14 21.07 22.89
N PRO A 660 6.97 21.58 21.96
CA PRO A 660 8.36 21.17 21.87
C PRO A 660 9.17 21.62 23.08
N THR A 661 10.03 20.73 23.58
CA THR A 661 10.93 20.96 24.73
C THR A 661 12.38 21.11 24.30
N PHE A 662 12.60 21.84 23.20
CA PHE A 662 13.90 22.05 22.56
C PHE A 662 15.03 22.41 23.55
N ASN A 663 16.06 21.57 23.59
CA ASN A 663 17.25 21.69 24.45
C ASN A 663 16.90 21.81 25.94
N ALA A 664 15.81 21.16 26.36
CA ALA A 664 15.27 21.24 27.70
C ALA A 664 14.70 19.90 28.17
N ASN A 665 14.22 19.85 29.41
CA ASN A 665 13.67 18.61 29.96
C ASN A 665 12.22 18.42 29.50
N ASN A 666 11.88 17.21 29.05
CA ASN A 666 10.55 16.92 28.51
C ASN A 666 9.50 16.78 29.62
N ASN A 667 9.90 16.75 30.90
CA ASN A 667 8.95 16.67 32.03
C ASN A 667 8.38 18.08 32.38
N THR A 668 7.24 18.42 31.76
CA THR A 668 6.19 19.44 32.10
C THR A 668 6.38 20.95 31.88
N VAL A 669 5.30 21.59 31.34
CA VAL A 669 4.53 22.72 31.94
C VAL A 669 3.01 22.54 31.68
N ALA A 670 2.15 22.98 32.61
CA ALA A 670 0.68 22.86 32.61
C ALA A 670 -0.09 24.03 31.94
N VAL A 671 -1.38 23.78 31.66
CA VAL A 671 -2.55 24.61 31.23
C VAL A 671 -2.76 24.61 29.69
N VAL A 672 -3.77 23.97 29.09
CA VAL A 672 -5.23 23.89 29.38
C VAL A 672 -5.73 22.44 29.32
N GLU A 673 -6.62 22.06 30.24
CA GLU A 673 -7.46 20.86 30.11
C GLU A 673 -8.32 20.95 28.84
N GLU A 674 -7.95 20.23 27.79
CA GLU A 674 -8.93 19.34 27.18
C GLU A 674 -8.66 17.94 27.73
N ILE A 675 -9.52 17.46 28.63
CA ILE A 675 -9.51 16.07 29.07
C ILE A 675 -9.99 15.23 27.88
N GLY A 676 -9.08 14.97 26.94
CA GLY A 676 -9.04 13.71 26.23
C GLY A 676 -8.21 12.76 27.09
N ASN A 677 -8.85 11.81 27.77
CA ASN A 677 -8.15 10.74 28.47
C ASN A 677 -7.43 9.85 27.44
N THR A 678 -6.27 10.28 26.95
CA THR A 678 -5.39 9.45 26.13
C THR A 678 -4.51 8.66 27.07
N ILE A 679 -4.74 7.35 27.16
CA ILE A 679 -3.87 6.44 27.90
C ILE A 679 -2.65 6.14 27.03
N HIS A 680 -1.45 6.53 27.47
CA HIS A 680 -0.22 6.23 26.74
C HIS A 680 0.12 4.74 26.92
N PHE A 681 0.21 4.01 25.81
CA PHE A 681 0.46 2.57 25.78
C PHE A 681 1.46 2.22 24.67
N ALA A 682 2.54 1.52 25.01
CA ALA A 682 3.57 1.11 24.06
C ALA A 682 4.02 -0.34 24.29
N ALA A 683 4.60 -0.95 23.25
CA ALA A 683 5.12 -2.32 23.31
C ALA A 683 6.50 -2.41 22.63
N PHE A 684 7.48 -3.01 23.30
CA PHE A 684 8.84 -3.18 22.75
C PHE A 684 9.53 -4.46 23.26
N PRO A 685 10.52 -5.02 22.53
CA PRO A 685 10.89 -4.65 21.16
C PRO A 685 9.77 -4.97 20.16
N ASN A 686 9.71 -4.23 19.07
CA ASN A 686 8.81 -4.50 17.95
C ASN A 686 9.64 -4.35 16.67
N PRO A 687 10.13 -5.46 16.07
CA PRO A 687 9.62 -6.81 16.23
C PRO A 687 10.02 -7.53 17.54
N VAL A 688 9.12 -8.38 18.03
CA VAL A 688 9.21 -9.22 19.23
C VAL A 688 9.86 -10.55 18.85
N ARG A 689 10.97 -10.90 19.51
CA ARG A 689 11.63 -12.21 19.29
C ARG A 689 11.44 -13.22 20.42
N ASP A 690 11.35 -12.82 21.67
CA ASP A 690 11.15 -13.79 22.77
C ASP A 690 10.22 -13.22 23.83
N GLN A 691 10.37 -11.93 24.12
CA GLN A 691 9.59 -11.24 25.12
C GLN A 691 9.14 -9.90 24.57
N VAL A 692 7.94 -9.48 24.98
CA VAL A 692 7.43 -8.14 24.73
C VAL A 692 7.17 -7.44 26.06
N THR A 693 7.59 -6.19 26.13
CA THR A 693 7.37 -5.32 27.28
C THR A 693 6.31 -4.30 26.93
N PHE A 694 5.20 -4.33 27.65
CA PHE A 694 4.18 -3.29 27.63
C PHE A 694 4.51 -2.19 28.65
N THR A 695 4.35 -0.94 28.24
CA THR A 695 4.48 0.22 29.12
C THR A 695 3.23 1.09 29.05
N THR A 696 2.74 1.52 30.21
CA THR A 696 1.58 2.41 30.32
C THR A 696 1.68 3.36 31.50
N ASP A 697 1.05 4.51 31.37
CA ASP A 697 0.93 5.58 32.37
C ASP A 697 -0.30 5.42 33.30
N ALA A 698 -1.28 4.59 32.91
CA ALA A 698 -2.43 4.23 33.73
C ALA A 698 -2.70 2.71 33.66
N PRO A 699 -3.17 2.06 34.73
CA PRO A 699 -3.52 0.64 34.69
C PRO A 699 -4.56 0.33 33.60
N VAL A 700 -4.15 -0.36 32.53
CA VAL A 700 -5.05 -0.74 31.42
C VAL A 700 -5.25 -2.23 31.32
N GLN A 701 -6.47 -2.61 30.95
CA GLN A 701 -6.74 -3.95 30.47
C GLN A 701 -6.25 -4.06 29.03
N VAL A 702 -5.39 -5.04 28.78
CA VAL A 702 -4.77 -5.27 27.48
C VAL A 702 -5.14 -6.64 26.99
N VAL A 703 -5.53 -6.71 25.72
CA VAL A 703 -5.84 -7.95 25.03
C VAL A 703 -5.02 -8.02 23.75
N VAL A 704 -4.25 -9.09 23.57
CA VAL A 704 -3.44 -9.32 22.38
C VAL A 704 -4.13 -10.35 21.51
N TYR A 705 -4.32 -9.98 20.25
CA TYR A 705 -4.90 -10.83 19.21
C TYR A 705 -3.86 -11.17 18.17
N ASP A 706 -3.88 -12.40 17.66
CA ASP A 706 -3.12 -12.77 16.47
C ASP A 706 -3.76 -12.24 15.18
N ALA A 707 -3.11 -12.50 14.04
CA ALA A 707 -3.56 -12.07 12.72
C ALA A 707 -4.95 -12.62 12.31
N LEU A 708 -5.44 -13.67 12.97
CA LEU A 708 -6.76 -14.27 12.75
C LEU A 708 -7.80 -13.75 13.78
N ALA A 709 -7.46 -12.69 14.51
CA ALA A 709 -8.26 -12.14 15.61
C ALA A 709 -8.54 -13.13 16.76
N ARG A 710 -7.71 -14.19 16.92
CA ARG A 710 -7.76 -15.07 18.10
C ARG A 710 -6.99 -14.42 19.23
N ARG A 711 -7.56 -14.45 20.43
CA ARG A 711 -6.94 -13.89 21.63
C ARG A 711 -5.82 -14.79 22.12
N VAL A 712 -4.58 -14.30 22.10
CA VAL A 712 -3.38 -15.04 22.54
C VAL A 712 -2.91 -14.66 23.94
N TRP A 713 -3.23 -13.44 24.38
CA TRP A 713 -2.91 -12.98 25.73
C TRP A 713 -3.92 -11.95 26.22
N GLU A 714 -4.16 -11.93 27.51
CA GLU A 714 -4.96 -10.92 28.19
C GLU A 714 -4.40 -10.68 29.59
N GLY A 715 -4.26 -9.41 29.96
CA GLY A 715 -3.78 -9.06 31.28
C GLY A 715 -3.92 -7.58 31.57
N ARG A 716 -3.87 -7.26 32.87
CA ARG A 716 -3.82 -5.87 33.32
C ARG A 716 -2.38 -5.42 33.33
N VAL A 717 -2.04 -4.44 32.51
CA VAL A 717 -0.71 -3.84 32.46
C VAL A 717 -0.67 -2.64 33.40
N VAL A 718 0.33 -2.59 34.27
CA VAL A 718 0.55 -1.49 35.21
C VAL A 718 2.01 -1.06 35.13
N GLY A 719 2.26 0.20 34.78
CA GLY A 719 3.62 0.71 34.60
C GLY A 719 4.33 -0.06 33.48
N ARG A 720 5.29 -0.91 33.85
CA ARG A 720 6.05 -1.77 32.92
C ARG A 720 5.75 -3.24 33.21
N THR A 721 5.22 -3.95 32.21
CA THR A 721 4.92 -5.39 32.31
C THR A 721 5.57 -6.11 31.14
N THR A 722 6.55 -6.97 31.43
CA THR A 722 7.18 -7.84 30.43
C THR A 722 6.47 -9.19 30.44
N ILE A 723 6.12 -9.66 29.26
CA ILE A 723 5.52 -10.98 29.07
C ILE A 723 6.34 -11.82 28.10
N ASP A 724 6.28 -13.12 28.33
CA ASP A 724 6.86 -14.12 27.45
C ASP A 724 5.98 -14.23 26.20
N ALA A 725 6.60 -13.98 25.05
CA ALA A 725 5.98 -14.12 23.74
C ALA A 725 6.51 -15.34 23.00
N PHE A 726 7.47 -16.11 23.57
CA PHE A 726 8.11 -17.25 22.90
C PHE A 726 7.12 -18.33 22.43
N SER A 727 5.97 -18.45 23.10
CA SER A 727 4.91 -19.40 22.71
C SER A 727 3.92 -18.83 21.69
N TRP A 728 4.12 -17.60 21.22
CA TRP A 728 3.27 -16.99 20.20
C TRP A 728 3.78 -17.43 18.84
N ASP A 729 2.89 -17.70 17.88
CA ASP A 729 3.33 -17.98 16.52
C ASP A 729 3.97 -16.71 15.92
N ALA A 730 4.93 -16.85 15.00
CA ALA A 730 5.39 -15.69 14.25
C ALA A 730 4.21 -15.00 13.55
N GLY A 731 4.22 -13.67 13.50
CA GLY A 731 3.29 -12.88 12.69
C GLY A 731 2.87 -11.55 13.29
N SER A 732 1.89 -10.90 12.65
CA SER A 732 1.36 -9.64 13.15
C SER A 732 0.31 -9.88 14.24
N TYR A 733 0.44 -9.15 15.33
CA TYR A 733 -0.47 -9.13 16.46
C TYR A 733 -1.08 -7.75 16.61
N THR A 734 -2.36 -7.70 16.97
CA THR A 734 -3.03 -6.47 17.38
C THR A 734 -3.15 -6.47 18.89
N VAL A 735 -2.53 -5.49 19.54
CA VAL A 735 -2.68 -5.25 20.97
C VAL A 735 -3.75 -4.20 21.15
N ARG A 736 -4.85 -4.54 21.83
CA ARG A 736 -5.96 -3.62 22.10
C ARG A 736 -5.99 -3.23 23.58
N HIS A 737 -6.30 -1.98 23.83
CA HIS A 737 -6.68 -1.44 25.13
C HIS A 737 -7.88 -0.49 24.95
N GLU A 738 -8.44 -0.01 26.07
CA GLU A 738 -9.67 0.79 26.10
C GLU A 738 -9.60 2.11 25.32
N ALA A 739 -8.38 2.59 24.99
CA ALA A 739 -8.13 3.87 24.33
C ALA A 739 -7.45 3.73 22.95
N GLY A 740 -7.22 2.52 22.44
CA GLY A 740 -6.53 2.35 21.16
C GLY A 740 -6.03 0.93 20.87
N ALA A 741 -5.31 0.80 19.76
CA ALA A 741 -4.64 -0.42 19.38
C ALA A 741 -3.27 -0.16 18.77
N ILE A 742 -2.31 -1.03 19.05
CA ILE A 742 -0.97 -1.00 18.46
C ILE A 742 -0.67 -2.34 17.78
N LYS A 743 0.14 -2.31 16.73
CA LYS A 743 0.60 -3.52 16.03
C LYS A 743 1.92 -3.99 16.62
N LEU A 744 1.99 -5.27 16.93
CA LEU A 744 3.21 -5.99 17.27
C LEU A 744 3.54 -6.95 16.14
N LEU A 745 4.81 -7.07 15.78
CA LEU A 745 5.31 -8.11 14.89
C LEU A 745 6.09 -9.11 15.73
N VAL A 746 5.82 -10.41 15.60
CA VAL A 746 6.56 -11.49 16.28
C VAL A 746 7.35 -12.27 15.23
N THR A 747 8.64 -12.52 15.44
CA THR A 747 9.58 -12.98 14.37
C THR A 747 10.43 -14.20 14.76
N HIS A 748 9.91 -15.11 15.59
CA HIS A 748 10.65 -16.30 16.06
C HIS A 748 11.12 -17.20 14.93
#